data_AF-A0A3N0XIF3-F1
#
_entry.id   AF-A0A3N0XIF3-F1
#
_cell.length_a   1.000
_cell.length_b   1.000
_cell.length_c   1.000
_cell.angle_alpha   90.00
_cell.angle_beta   90.00
_cell.angle_gamma   90.00
#
_symmetry.space_group_name_H-M   'P 1'
#
loop_
_entity.id
_entity.type
_entity.pdbx_description
1 polymer ?
#
loop_
_entity_poly.entity_id
_entity_poly.type
_entity_poly.pdbx_seq_one_letter_code
_entity_poly.pdbx_strand_id
1 'polypeptide(L)'
;MNLHKLSSRLRPTVTQKFRHLHIQGSGQQLEAVVGETASAEPSLLSVFRTSEQDPACHSERHTGQYYTIPPAHIQKLFPHGLPPRFQLQVKTFNEGCVMVRPPALELISYLKRVDYSKPPLRYILCILKQKIPNGDTGSGKTLSLCHALHYCYTQGWLILHIPDAHLWVKNCKELLPSSSRPSRFDQPIQASQWLKNFKITNERFLSKIKTTQRYVWTKRESTEEGRPLGELVDQGVNRMKSSSDVVGAVLRELRLQAGGATDGEGAFKLAVAVDGVNALWGKTTLKKEDKTMCEPEELTLIHNLRKMMKNDWSGGAILTALSQTGSLFKPRSAYLPNELLGEEGFDNMEPFVPVSVPNYNEKEFESCYLYYLDRNWLQHPHSRSEEGKKELIFLSNKNPSILERLCAFLMRETALFILLTGVISISRADSKDCLALNFGHGSVVCVCNATYCDSMGRIVLPDSGQFLSYVSSKSGSRLVRSQGQFQKNSTGAALRITLNPSQKYQRIKGFGGAMTDAAAVNILSLSSGAQDQLLRQYFSPDGIEYRFVRVPVASCDFSTRLYTYADTPGDYDLQNFTLAKEDIHMKIPLLQRAQALSAQPLNLFASAWSAPAWLKTNDALTGKGSLKGKPGGKEHKTWAQYYIRFLEEYGKYNLSFWGLTSGNEPTAGEITNYSFQALGFTPETQRDWIALDLGPALHSSSFSKTRLMILDDNRLLLPHWAKVVLSDIQAARHVHGIGVHWYLDRLAPPDITLTTTHHLYPEYFLFATEACSGWSPVDRGVRLGSWDRAENYAHDIIQDLNNYVTGWTDWNLALNQDGGPSWVKNFVDSPIIVDPSKDVFYKQPTFYSMAHFSKFLWEGSQRVGVSFSQHTSLEISAYIRPDASAVFIILNRSEEEVQFEVWDQTLGFLPGSSAPHSILTLLWNRH
;
A
#
# COMPACT_ATOMS: atom_id res chain seq x y z
N MET A 1 -38.94 11.19 48.15
CA MET A 1 -38.35 10.22 49.11
C MET A 1 -36.94 9.97 48.62
N ASN A 2 -35.88 10.43 49.30
CA ASN A 2 -35.33 9.96 50.58
C ASN A 2 -34.69 8.56 50.43
N LEU A 3 -33.42 8.30 50.78
CA LEU A 3 -32.41 9.14 51.48
C LEU A 3 -30.95 8.74 51.16
N HIS A 4 -30.07 9.75 51.23
CA HIS A 4 -28.61 9.80 51.49
C HIS A 4 -27.66 8.57 51.45
N LYS A 5 -26.49 8.83 50.81
CA LYS A 5 -25.10 8.66 51.29
C LYS A 5 -24.81 7.78 52.53
N LEU A 6 -23.81 6.90 52.43
CA LEU A 6 -22.59 6.97 53.27
C LEU A 6 -21.42 6.13 52.69
N SER A 7 -20.22 6.29 53.25
CA SER A 7 -18.95 5.79 52.69
C SER A 7 -17.90 5.49 53.78
N SER A 8 -17.15 4.38 53.68
CA SER A 8 -15.94 4.18 54.50
C SER A 8 -14.92 3.17 53.93
N ARG A 9 -13.75 3.71 53.54
CA ARG A 9 -12.36 3.28 53.87
C ARG A 9 -12.02 1.79 54.06
N LEU A 10 -10.88 1.34 53.49
CA LEU A 10 -9.73 0.79 54.26
C LEU A 10 -8.45 0.52 53.42
N ARG A 11 -7.28 0.89 53.98
CA ARG A 11 -5.85 0.62 53.65
C ARG A 11 -5.00 1.26 54.78
N PRO A 12 -3.68 0.96 55.00
CA PRO A 12 -2.79 -0.11 54.49
C PRO A 12 -2.61 -1.25 55.53
N THR A 13 -1.49 -1.81 56.07
CA THR A 13 0.00 -1.62 56.04
C THR A 13 0.65 -2.92 56.62
N VAL A 14 1.55 -3.65 55.92
CA VAL A 14 3.06 -3.63 55.95
C VAL A 14 3.75 -4.69 56.87
N THR A 15 4.94 -5.16 56.44
CA THR A 15 5.92 -6.08 57.11
C THR A 15 5.52 -7.57 57.29
N GLN A 16 6.43 -8.56 57.45
CA GLN A 16 7.88 -8.52 57.79
C GLN A 16 8.74 -9.61 57.06
N LYS A 17 10.05 -9.69 57.38
CA LYS A 17 11.09 -10.59 56.80
C LYS A 17 11.21 -11.93 57.56
N PHE A 18 11.90 -12.93 56.98
CA PHE A 18 12.95 -13.71 57.67
C PHE A 18 13.94 -14.37 56.68
N ARG A 19 15.08 -14.90 57.16
CA ARG A 19 16.21 -15.42 56.33
C ARG A 19 17.05 -16.47 57.10
N HIS A 20 17.55 -17.48 56.38
CA HIS A 20 18.54 -18.53 56.77
C HIS A 20 18.22 -19.51 57.92
N LEU A 21 18.55 -20.79 57.68
CA LEU A 21 19.65 -21.49 58.35
C LEU A 21 20.12 -22.72 57.54
N HIS A 22 21.32 -23.24 57.83
CA HIS A 22 21.93 -24.44 57.23
C HIS A 22 21.68 -25.69 58.10
N ILE A 23 21.91 -26.90 57.56
CA ILE A 23 22.76 -27.96 58.18
C ILE A 23 23.07 -29.12 57.20
N GLN A 24 24.07 -29.94 57.56
CA GLN A 24 24.77 -31.12 56.97
C GLN A 24 23.93 -32.15 56.14
N GLY A 25 24.51 -33.11 55.41
CA GLY A 25 25.93 -33.48 55.16
C GLY A 25 26.27 -34.95 55.49
N SER A 26 26.95 -35.66 54.56
CA SER A 26 27.22 -37.15 54.51
C SER A 26 25.94 -38.03 54.43
N GLY A 27 25.92 -39.28 53.92
CA GLY A 27 26.89 -40.17 53.23
C GLY A 27 26.14 -41.45 52.72
N GLN A 28 26.73 -42.50 52.11
CA GLN A 28 28.11 -42.76 51.66
C GLN A 28 28.16 -43.99 50.69
N GLN A 29 29.00 -43.92 49.64
CA GLN A 29 29.67 -44.98 48.82
C GLN A 29 29.04 -46.35 48.44
N LEU A 30 29.10 -46.66 47.12
CA LEU A 30 29.61 -47.88 46.41
C LEU A 30 28.90 -47.94 45.04
N GLU A 31 29.55 -47.82 43.87
CA GLU A 31 30.44 -48.78 43.17
C GLU A 31 29.71 -50.05 42.67
N ALA A 32 29.84 -50.51 41.40
CA ALA A 32 30.74 -50.09 40.30
C ALA A 32 30.26 -50.55 38.89
N VAL A 33 31.10 -50.25 37.88
CA VAL A 33 31.22 -50.85 36.53
C VAL A 33 30.21 -50.46 35.44
N VAL A 34 30.80 -49.91 34.37
CA VAL A 34 30.25 -49.54 33.06
C VAL A 34 29.74 -50.75 32.25
N GLY A 35 28.67 -50.54 31.48
CA GLY A 35 28.34 -51.34 30.30
C GLY A 35 27.82 -50.43 29.19
N GLU A 36 28.62 -50.18 28.15
CA GLU A 36 28.27 -49.23 27.09
C GLU A 36 27.23 -49.81 26.12
N THR A 37 26.10 -49.10 25.95
CA THR A 37 25.42 -49.03 24.65
C THR A 37 25.12 -47.56 24.35
N ALA A 38 25.59 -47.08 23.19
CA ALA A 38 25.56 -45.66 22.86
C ALA A 38 24.14 -45.17 22.55
N SER A 39 23.51 -44.46 23.48
CA SER A 39 22.34 -43.64 23.21
C SER A 39 22.77 -42.34 22.54
N ALA A 40 22.45 -42.17 21.25
CA ALA A 40 22.69 -40.91 20.54
C ALA A 40 21.92 -39.75 21.19
N GLU A 41 22.55 -38.59 21.30
CA GLU A 41 21.87 -37.38 21.77
C GLU A 41 20.67 -37.05 20.85
N PRO A 42 19.51 -36.66 21.42
CA PRO A 42 18.36 -36.27 20.62
C PRO A 42 18.68 -34.97 19.88
N SER A 43 18.86 -35.06 18.56
CA SER A 43 19.19 -33.91 17.71
C SER A 43 18.29 -32.69 17.97
N LEU A 44 18.82 -31.48 17.80
CA LEU A 44 18.12 -30.21 18.04
C LEU A 44 16.74 -30.08 17.35
N LEU A 45 16.52 -30.82 16.26
CA LEU A 45 15.24 -30.92 15.54
C LEU A 45 14.09 -31.49 16.38
N SER A 46 14.39 -32.21 17.47
CA SER A 46 13.43 -32.93 18.32
C SER A 46 12.62 -32.05 19.28
N VAL A 47 13.04 -30.81 19.52
CA VAL A 47 12.44 -29.95 20.57
C VAL A 47 11.11 -29.36 20.11
N PHE A 48 11.05 -28.82 18.90
CA PHE A 48 9.94 -28.01 18.39
C PHE A 48 9.10 -28.69 17.29
N ARG A 49 9.48 -29.88 16.83
CA ARG A 49 8.68 -30.71 15.90
C ARG A 49 8.19 -31.96 16.59
N THR A 50 7.04 -32.48 16.17
CA THR A 50 6.55 -33.80 16.56
C THR A 50 6.73 -34.80 15.40
N SER A 51 7.02 -36.06 15.72
CA SER A 51 7.03 -37.17 14.76
C SER A 51 5.62 -37.62 14.39
N GLU A 52 4.62 -37.38 15.26
CA GLU A 52 3.21 -37.63 14.98
C GLU A 52 2.67 -36.58 13.99
N GLN A 53 1.94 -37.03 12.97
CA GLN A 53 1.39 -36.19 11.90
C GLN A 53 -0.13 -36.31 11.75
N ASP A 54 -0.80 -37.30 12.36
CA ASP A 54 -2.26 -37.38 12.37
C ASP A 54 -2.85 -36.57 13.55
N PRO A 55 -3.65 -35.52 13.29
CA PRO A 55 -4.39 -34.80 14.31
C PRO A 55 -5.22 -35.68 15.26
N ALA A 56 -5.61 -36.90 14.84
CA ALA A 56 -6.31 -37.84 15.70
C ALA A 56 -5.44 -38.34 16.87
N CYS A 57 -4.12 -38.45 16.69
CA CYS A 57 -3.16 -38.86 17.71
C CYS A 57 -2.59 -37.69 18.52
N HIS A 58 -2.94 -36.44 18.18
CA HIS A 58 -2.45 -35.28 18.92
C HIS A 58 -3.05 -35.20 20.33
N SER A 59 -2.17 -34.90 21.29
CA SER A 59 -2.45 -34.83 22.73
C SER A 59 -1.60 -33.73 23.39
N GLU A 60 -1.81 -33.50 24.69
CA GLU A 60 -1.10 -32.47 25.46
C GLU A 60 0.44 -32.58 25.38
N ARG A 61 0.96 -33.80 25.18
CA ARG A 61 2.41 -34.07 24.99
C ARG A 61 2.99 -33.25 23.83
N HIS A 62 2.25 -33.19 22.71
CA HIS A 62 2.67 -32.53 21.48
C HIS A 62 2.43 -31.01 21.50
N THR A 63 1.83 -30.45 22.56
CA THR A 63 1.54 -29.01 22.68
C THR A 63 2.76 -28.15 22.42
N GLY A 64 2.62 -27.13 21.56
CA GLY A 64 3.69 -26.24 21.13
C GLY A 64 4.50 -26.74 19.93
N GLN A 65 4.51 -28.06 19.66
CA GLN A 65 5.29 -28.61 18.57
C GLN A 65 4.57 -28.46 17.22
N TYR A 66 5.36 -28.31 16.15
CA TYR A 66 4.88 -28.31 14.77
C TYR A 66 4.75 -29.73 14.23
N TYR A 67 3.66 -29.96 13.50
CA TYR A 67 3.45 -31.14 12.67
C TYR A 67 3.24 -30.71 11.20
N THR A 68 3.63 -31.55 10.26
CA THR A 68 3.56 -31.28 8.82
C THR A 68 2.24 -31.80 8.26
N ILE A 69 1.41 -30.89 7.71
CA ILE A 69 0.26 -31.31 6.89
C ILE A 69 0.80 -31.80 5.53
N PRO A 70 0.49 -33.02 5.08
CA PRO A 70 0.94 -33.52 3.78
C PRO A 70 0.49 -32.59 2.64
N PRO A 71 1.33 -32.29 1.62
CA PRO A 71 0.95 -31.39 0.52
C PRO A 71 -0.34 -31.81 -0.22
N ALA A 72 -0.56 -33.12 -0.38
CA ALA A 72 -1.80 -33.67 -0.94
C ALA A 72 -3.03 -33.41 -0.06
N HIS A 73 -2.88 -33.36 1.27
CA HIS A 73 -3.95 -32.95 2.18
C HIS A 73 -4.21 -31.45 2.08
N ILE A 74 -3.17 -30.61 1.95
CA ILE A 74 -3.35 -29.16 1.76
C ILE A 74 -4.14 -28.88 0.48
N GLN A 75 -3.75 -29.49 -0.65
CA GLN A 75 -4.41 -29.30 -1.94
C GLN A 75 -5.88 -29.75 -1.94
N LYS A 76 -6.23 -30.86 -1.25
CA LYS A 76 -7.61 -31.36 -1.18
C LYS A 76 -8.46 -30.65 -0.12
N LEU A 77 -7.95 -30.43 1.09
CA LEU A 77 -8.70 -29.84 2.20
C LEU A 77 -8.81 -28.32 2.11
N PHE A 78 -7.79 -27.65 1.58
CA PHE A 78 -7.72 -26.20 1.42
C PHE A 78 -7.44 -25.82 -0.04
N PRO A 79 -8.37 -26.10 -1.00
CA PRO A 79 -8.18 -25.78 -2.42
C PRO A 79 -8.27 -24.27 -2.73
N HIS A 80 -8.87 -23.49 -1.83
CA HIS A 80 -8.74 -22.03 -1.76
C HIS A 80 -7.39 -21.56 -1.16
N GLY A 81 -6.52 -22.51 -0.83
CA GLY A 81 -5.31 -22.32 -0.03
C GLY A 81 -5.59 -22.11 1.46
N LEU A 82 -4.52 -22.15 2.25
CA LEU A 82 -4.52 -21.79 3.67
C LEU A 82 -4.72 -20.26 3.86
N PRO A 83 -4.72 -19.69 5.09
CA PRO A 83 -4.77 -18.23 5.25
C PRO A 83 -3.62 -17.53 4.50
N PRO A 84 -3.83 -16.42 3.75
CA PRO A 84 -2.84 -15.96 2.76
C PRO A 84 -1.41 -15.71 3.26
N ARG A 85 -1.21 -15.20 4.48
CA ARG A 85 0.14 -15.08 5.08
C ARG A 85 0.78 -16.43 5.34
N PHE A 86 0.00 -17.39 5.82
CA PHE A 86 0.47 -18.75 6.03
C PHE A 86 0.72 -19.48 4.71
N GLN A 87 -0.03 -19.21 3.63
CA GLN A 87 0.34 -19.69 2.28
C GLN A 87 1.73 -19.19 1.86
N LEU A 88 2.02 -17.90 2.07
CA LEU A 88 3.32 -17.32 1.76
C LEU A 88 4.43 -17.98 2.60
N GLN A 89 4.21 -18.17 3.89
CA GLN A 89 5.13 -18.87 4.79
C GLN A 89 5.39 -20.33 4.35
N VAL A 90 4.33 -21.08 4.01
CA VAL A 90 4.43 -22.45 3.47
C VAL A 90 5.23 -22.47 2.16
N LYS A 91 5.03 -21.48 1.28
CA LYS A 91 5.79 -21.33 0.03
C LYS A 91 7.27 -21.02 0.28
N THR A 92 7.59 -20.22 1.29
CA THR A 92 8.98 -19.82 1.58
C THR A 92 9.76 -20.85 2.40
N PHE A 93 9.11 -21.59 3.30
CA PHE A 93 9.73 -22.71 4.03
C PHE A 93 9.65 -24.04 3.27
N ASN A 94 8.93 -24.08 2.15
CA ASN A 94 8.67 -25.29 1.35
C ASN A 94 8.01 -26.44 2.15
N GLU A 95 7.24 -26.12 3.20
CA GLU A 95 6.57 -27.09 4.06
C GLU A 95 5.26 -26.57 4.69
N GLY A 96 4.32 -27.48 4.94
CA GLY A 96 2.99 -27.19 5.50
C GLY A 96 2.86 -27.34 7.01
N CYS A 97 3.72 -26.71 7.81
CA CYS A 97 3.80 -26.98 9.25
C CYS A 97 2.83 -26.15 10.12
N VAL A 98 1.93 -26.83 10.85
CA VAL A 98 0.99 -26.20 11.81
C VAL A 98 1.37 -26.58 13.24
N MET A 99 1.30 -25.63 14.17
CA MET A 99 1.55 -25.87 15.59
C MET A 99 0.37 -26.55 16.28
N VAL A 100 0.64 -27.59 17.07
CA VAL A 100 -0.33 -28.21 17.97
C VAL A 100 -0.59 -27.28 19.17
N ARG A 101 -1.72 -26.57 19.16
CA ARG A 101 -2.09 -25.60 20.21
C ARG A 101 -3.22 -26.12 21.12
N PRO A 102 -3.28 -25.75 22.41
CA PRO A 102 -4.33 -26.19 23.33
C PRO A 102 -5.77 -25.95 22.83
N PRO A 103 -6.14 -24.81 22.21
CA PRO A 103 -7.50 -24.59 21.73
C PRO A 103 -7.93 -25.54 20.59
N ALA A 104 -6.98 -26.07 19.82
CA ALA A 104 -7.25 -27.09 18.81
C ALA A 104 -7.38 -28.48 19.44
N LEU A 105 -6.55 -28.80 20.44
CA LEU A 105 -6.66 -30.03 21.23
C LEU A 105 -7.98 -30.10 22.02
N GLU A 106 -8.40 -28.99 22.62
CA GLU A 106 -9.69 -28.82 23.30
C GLU A 106 -10.86 -29.09 22.35
N LEU A 107 -10.85 -28.45 21.17
CA LEU A 107 -11.87 -28.64 20.14
C LEU A 107 -11.91 -30.09 19.60
N ILE A 108 -10.75 -30.70 19.33
CA ILE A 108 -10.65 -32.11 18.92
C ILE A 108 -11.09 -33.05 20.06
N SER A 109 -10.81 -32.72 21.33
CA SER A 109 -11.25 -33.49 22.49
C SER A 109 -12.78 -33.47 22.64
N TYR A 110 -13.44 -32.34 22.37
CA TYR A 110 -14.90 -32.29 22.28
C TYR A 110 -15.42 -33.13 21.12
N LEU A 111 -14.85 -32.99 19.91
CA LEU A 111 -15.27 -33.78 18.73
C LEU A 111 -15.11 -35.30 18.92
N LYS A 112 -14.14 -35.75 19.71
CA LYS A 112 -13.97 -37.16 20.11
C LYS A 112 -15.03 -37.66 21.11
N ARG A 113 -15.75 -36.78 21.79
CA ARG A 113 -16.68 -37.11 22.91
C ARG A 113 -18.15 -36.85 22.60
N VAL A 114 -18.48 -36.16 21.50
CA VAL A 114 -19.87 -35.82 21.12
C VAL A 114 -20.66 -37.04 20.65
N ASP A 115 -21.88 -37.16 21.16
CA ASP A 115 -22.92 -38.03 20.60
C ASP A 115 -23.54 -37.37 19.35
N TYR A 116 -23.16 -37.87 18.18
CA TYR A 116 -23.62 -37.35 16.89
C TYR A 116 -25.07 -37.73 16.52
N SER A 117 -25.78 -38.50 17.36
CA SER A 117 -27.24 -38.64 17.23
C SER A 117 -28.00 -37.38 17.68
N LYS A 118 -27.34 -36.49 18.42
CA LYS A 118 -27.90 -35.23 18.91
C LYS A 118 -27.68 -34.09 17.90
N PRO A 119 -28.38 -32.95 18.06
CA PRO A 119 -28.10 -31.75 17.29
C PRO A 119 -26.63 -31.30 17.39
N PRO A 120 -26.07 -30.71 16.32
CA PRO A 120 -24.66 -30.32 16.27
C PRO A 120 -24.34 -29.25 17.32
N LEU A 121 -23.30 -29.50 18.10
CA LEU A 121 -22.75 -28.46 18.96
C LEU A 121 -22.02 -27.41 18.12
N ARG A 122 -22.20 -26.15 18.53
CA ARG A 122 -21.55 -24.97 17.97
C ARG A 122 -20.33 -24.62 18.80
N TYR A 123 -19.17 -24.51 18.17
CA TYR A 123 -17.92 -24.10 18.79
C TYR A 123 -17.50 -22.75 18.22
N ILE A 124 -17.15 -21.79 19.07
CA ILE A 124 -16.75 -20.43 18.67
C ILE A 124 -15.35 -20.10 19.19
N LEU A 125 -14.38 -20.12 18.28
CA LEU A 125 -12.99 -19.69 18.52
C LEU A 125 -12.94 -18.17 18.69
N CYS A 126 -12.65 -17.71 19.91
CA CYS A 126 -12.78 -16.31 20.35
C CYS A 126 -11.61 -15.90 21.26
N ILE A 127 -11.61 -14.66 21.77
CA ILE A 127 -10.68 -14.20 22.81
C ILE A 127 -11.50 -13.81 24.03
N LEU A 128 -11.36 -14.53 25.15
CA LEU A 128 -12.15 -14.27 26.37
C LEU A 128 -11.45 -13.36 27.39
N LYS A 129 -10.12 -13.19 27.32
CA LYS A 129 -9.34 -12.46 28.34
C LYS A 129 -8.11 -11.73 27.79
N GLN A 130 -8.26 -10.45 27.42
CA GLN A 130 -7.19 -9.45 27.56
C GLN A 130 -7.76 -8.03 27.43
N LYS A 131 -7.57 -7.19 28.46
CA LYS A 131 -8.09 -5.80 28.50
C LYS A 131 -7.01 -4.81 28.01
N ILE A 132 -6.50 -5.04 26.81
CA ILE A 132 -5.45 -4.23 26.18
C ILE A 132 -6.12 -3.12 25.34
N PRO A 133 -5.65 -1.84 25.36
CA PRO A 133 -6.35 -0.74 24.69
C PRO A 133 -6.46 -0.85 23.16
N ASN A 134 -5.59 -1.63 22.52
CA ASN A 134 -5.62 -1.95 21.10
C ASN A 134 -5.84 -3.47 20.96
N GLY A 135 -6.91 -3.90 20.27
CA GLY A 135 -7.29 -5.31 20.23
C GLY A 135 -6.25 -6.24 19.60
N ASP A 136 -5.94 -7.35 20.30
CA ASP A 136 -5.00 -8.39 19.87
C ASP A 136 -5.54 -9.23 18.69
N THR A 137 -5.54 -8.62 17.51
CA THR A 137 -5.70 -9.33 16.24
C THR A 137 -4.56 -10.34 16.04
N GLY A 138 -4.80 -11.42 15.30
CA GLY A 138 -3.75 -12.38 14.96
C GLY A 138 -3.42 -13.47 16.00
N SER A 139 -4.23 -13.66 17.05
CA SER A 139 -4.01 -14.68 18.09
C SER A 139 -3.99 -16.16 17.64
N GLY A 140 -4.11 -16.46 16.34
CA GLY A 140 -4.00 -17.80 15.76
C GLY A 140 -5.32 -18.58 15.54
N LYS A 141 -6.49 -17.96 15.78
CA LYS A 141 -7.83 -18.58 15.65
C LYS A 141 -8.01 -19.44 14.40
N THR A 142 -7.72 -18.89 13.22
CA THR A 142 -7.86 -19.58 11.93
C THR A 142 -6.99 -20.84 11.83
N LEU A 143 -5.75 -20.82 12.35
CA LEU A 143 -4.87 -21.99 12.30
C LEU A 143 -5.34 -23.09 13.25
N SER A 144 -5.93 -22.73 14.40
CA SER A 144 -6.63 -23.71 15.26
C SER A 144 -7.86 -24.32 14.58
N LEU A 145 -8.62 -23.53 13.80
CA LEU A 145 -9.71 -24.03 12.97
C LEU A 145 -9.21 -24.97 11.86
N CYS A 146 -8.14 -24.62 11.16
CA CYS A 146 -7.50 -25.47 10.15
C CYS A 146 -6.99 -26.80 10.74
N HIS A 147 -6.47 -26.81 11.97
CA HIS A 147 -6.04 -28.04 12.64
C HIS A 147 -7.24 -28.94 12.98
N ALA A 148 -8.33 -28.39 13.53
CA ALA A 148 -9.57 -29.16 13.77
C ALA A 148 -10.20 -29.67 12.45
N LEU A 149 -10.14 -28.89 11.37
CA LEU A 149 -10.55 -29.34 10.04
C LEU A 149 -9.70 -30.49 9.49
N HIS A 150 -8.38 -30.45 9.72
CA HIS A 150 -7.49 -31.54 9.31
C HIS A 150 -7.80 -32.84 10.06
N TYR A 151 -8.16 -32.76 11.35
CA TYR A 151 -8.71 -33.89 12.10
C TYR A 151 -10.00 -34.44 11.46
N CYS A 152 -11.01 -33.60 11.19
CA CYS A 152 -12.23 -34.08 10.53
C CYS A 152 -11.94 -34.73 9.16
N TYR A 153 -10.98 -34.20 8.40
CA TYR A 153 -10.59 -34.74 7.10
C TYR A 153 -9.93 -36.13 7.19
N THR A 154 -8.95 -36.33 8.09
CA THR A 154 -8.30 -37.64 8.30
C THR A 154 -9.28 -38.67 8.84
N GLN A 155 -10.20 -38.26 9.73
CA GLN A 155 -11.26 -39.12 10.27
C GLN A 155 -12.44 -39.38 9.30
N GLY A 156 -12.30 -39.06 8.01
CA GLY A 156 -13.27 -39.46 6.99
C GLY A 156 -14.55 -38.63 6.91
N TRP A 157 -14.59 -37.40 7.46
CA TRP A 157 -15.78 -36.54 7.41
C TRP A 157 -15.96 -35.84 6.05
N LEU A 158 -17.16 -35.33 5.81
CA LEU A 158 -17.47 -34.35 4.75
C LEU A 158 -17.21 -32.94 5.30
N ILE A 159 -16.46 -32.14 4.55
CA ILE A 159 -15.98 -30.82 4.98
C ILE A 159 -16.68 -29.71 4.20
N LEU A 160 -17.52 -28.95 4.88
CA LEU A 160 -18.12 -27.71 4.39
C LEU A 160 -17.30 -26.56 5.00
N HIS A 161 -16.30 -26.04 4.28
CA HIS A 161 -15.43 -24.96 4.77
C HIS A 161 -15.69 -23.63 4.04
N ILE A 162 -15.79 -22.54 4.80
CA ILE A 162 -15.85 -21.15 4.36
C ILE A 162 -14.69 -20.39 5.03
N PRO A 163 -13.64 -20.01 4.27
CA PRO A 163 -12.37 -19.53 4.84
C PRO A 163 -12.38 -18.06 5.29
N ASP A 164 -13.34 -17.24 4.84
CA ASP A 164 -13.76 -15.99 5.47
C ASP A 164 -15.15 -15.62 4.96
N ALA A 165 -16.17 -15.70 5.81
CA ALA A 165 -17.54 -15.32 5.46
C ALA A 165 -17.68 -13.82 5.13
N HIS A 166 -16.73 -12.96 5.52
CA HIS A 166 -16.76 -11.54 5.15
C HIS A 166 -16.58 -11.32 3.65
N LEU A 167 -16.00 -12.27 2.90
CA LEU A 167 -15.87 -12.19 1.44
C LEU A 167 -17.20 -12.35 0.69
N TRP A 168 -18.28 -12.76 1.37
CA TRP A 168 -19.63 -12.85 0.81
C TRP A 168 -20.47 -11.59 1.10
N VAL A 169 -20.13 -10.81 2.13
CA VAL A 169 -20.82 -9.54 2.49
C VAL A 169 -20.03 -8.27 2.15
N LYS A 170 -18.88 -8.41 1.45
CA LYS A 170 -18.02 -7.28 1.05
C LYS A 170 -17.75 -7.25 -0.44
N ASN A 171 -17.81 -6.06 -1.02
CA ASN A 171 -17.25 -5.69 -2.32
C ASN A 171 -17.48 -6.76 -3.42
N CYS A 172 -18.71 -7.27 -3.49
CA CYS A 172 -19.07 -8.36 -4.40
C CYS A 172 -18.99 -7.86 -5.85
N LYS A 173 -18.16 -8.52 -6.68
CA LYS A 173 -17.91 -8.11 -8.08
C LYS A 173 -19.19 -8.10 -8.95
N GLU A 174 -20.16 -8.96 -8.64
CA GLU A 174 -21.45 -9.07 -9.34
C GLU A 174 -22.53 -9.46 -8.31
N LEU A 175 -23.63 -8.72 -8.28
CA LEU A 175 -24.77 -8.96 -7.38
C LEU A 175 -26.05 -8.90 -8.22
N LEU A 176 -26.80 -10.01 -8.30
CA LEU A 176 -27.96 -10.13 -9.20
C LEU A 176 -29.26 -10.38 -8.41
N PRO A 177 -30.41 -9.82 -8.81
CA PRO A 177 -31.71 -10.26 -8.28
C PRO A 177 -31.92 -11.76 -8.54
N SER A 178 -32.32 -12.51 -7.50
CA SER A 178 -32.39 -13.97 -7.58
C SER A 178 -33.56 -14.45 -8.43
N SER A 179 -33.26 -15.31 -9.41
CA SER A 179 -34.25 -15.81 -10.37
C SER A 179 -35.30 -16.77 -9.78
N SER A 180 -35.01 -17.39 -8.64
CA SER A 180 -35.98 -18.24 -7.91
C SER A 180 -36.74 -17.49 -6.82
N ARG A 181 -36.18 -16.37 -6.32
CA ARG A 181 -36.70 -15.62 -5.16
C ARG A 181 -36.50 -14.11 -5.33
N PRO A 182 -37.47 -13.37 -5.89
CA PRO A 182 -37.34 -11.93 -6.19
C PRO A 182 -36.97 -11.02 -5.00
N SER A 183 -37.14 -11.47 -3.76
CA SER A 183 -36.77 -10.74 -2.54
C SER A 183 -35.31 -10.98 -2.10
N ARG A 184 -34.41 -11.37 -3.01
CA ARG A 184 -33.03 -11.78 -2.70
C ARG A 184 -32.03 -11.43 -3.78
N PHE A 185 -30.76 -11.42 -3.38
CA PHE A 185 -29.63 -11.16 -4.26
C PHE A 185 -28.61 -12.31 -4.24
N ASP A 186 -28.33 -12.83 -5.43
CA ASP A 186 -27.38 -13.90 -5.70
C ASP A 186 -25.96 -13.33 -5.90
N GLN A 187 -24.96 -14.07 -5.42
CA GLN A 187 -23.53 -13.77 -5.54
C GLN A 187 -22.88 -14.85 -6.42
N PRO A 188 -23.10 -14.81 -7.76
CA PRO A 188 -22.84 -15.94 -8.66
C PRO A 188 -21.36 -16.34 -8.72
N ILE A 189 -20.45 -15.36 -8.71
CA ILE A 189 -18.99 -15.58 -8.77
C ILE A 189 -18.49 -16.30 -7.51
N GLN A 190 -18.85 -15.80 -6.33
CA GLN A 190 -18.47 -16.37 -5.04
C GLN A 190 -19.05 -17.79 -4.88
N ALA A 191 -20.30 -17.98 -5.30
CA ALA A 191 -20.95 -19.28 -5.28
C ALA A 191 -20.27 -20.30 -6.21
N SER A 192 -19.99 -19.92 -7.46
CA SER A 192 -19.29 -20.77 -8.43
C SER A 192 -17.90 -21.17 -7.93
N GLN A 193 -17.13 -20.20 -7.38
CA GLN A 193 -15.80 -20.47 -6.85
C GLN A 193 -15.83 -21.34 -5.59
N TRP A 194 -16.82 -21.15 -4.71
CA TRP A 194 -17.01 -22.03 -3.56
C TRP A 194 -17.41 -23.45 -3.98
N LEU A 195 -18.29 -23.62 -4.97
CA LEU A 195 -18.68 -24.94 -5.49
C LEU A 195 -17.50 -25.70 -6.10
N LYS A 196 -16.61 -25.04 -6.86
CA LYS A 196 -15.36 -25.64 -7.38
C LYS A 196 -14.48 -26.17 -6.24
N ASN A 197 -14.30 -25.36 -5.19
CA ASN A 197 -13.53 -25.74 -4.00
C ASN A 197 -14.19 -26.91 -3.24
N PHE A 198 -15.50 -26.83 -3.02
CA PHE A 198 -16.29 -27.88 -2.38
C PHE A 198 -16.20 -29.21 -3.14
N LYS A 199 -16.18 -29.16 -4.49
CA LYS A 199 -16.00 -30.35 -5.35
C LYS A 199 -14.66 -31.05 -5.08
N ILE A 200 -13.57 -30.28 -5.04
CA ILE A 200 -12.20 -30.79 -4.82
C ILE A 200 -12.09 -31.44 -3.42
N THR A 201 -12.63 -30.79 -2.39
CA THR A 201 -12.54 -31.29 -1.01
C THR A 201 -13.39 -32.53 -0.74
N ASN A 202 -14.57 -32.64 -1.38
CA ASN A 202 -15.56 -33.66 -1.04
C ASN A 202 -15.80 -34.70 -2.14
N GLU A 203 -14.95 -34.75 -3.16
CA GLU A 203 -14.93 -35.69 -4.29
C GLU A 203 -15.43 -37.11 -3.92
N ARG A 204 -14.90 -37.69 -2.83
CA ARG A 204 -15.22 -39.04 -2.31
C ARG A 204 -16.70 -39.27 -1.91
N PHE A 205 -17.50 -38.21 -1.78
CA PHE A 205 -18.92 -38.26 -1.41
C PHE A 205 -19.87 -37.88 -2.55
N LEU A 206 -19.39 -37.20 -3.59
CA LEU A 206 -20.24 -36.59 -4.62
C LEU A 206 -21.04 -37.60 -5.45
N SER A 207 -20.53 -38.82 -5.60
CA SER A 207 -21.21 -39.95 -6.25
C SER A 207 -22.12 -40.75 -5.31
N LYS A 208 -21.97 -40.58 -3.99
CA LYS A 208 -22.65 -41.38 -2.96
C LYS A 208 -23.92 -40.69 -2.45
N ILE A 209 -23.82 -39.40 -2.14
CA ILE A 209 -24.95 -38.57 -1.74
C ILE A 209 -25.82 -38.32 -2.98
N LYS A 210 -27.14 -38.49 -2.85
CA LYS A 210 -28.12 -38.32 -3.93
C LYS A 210 -29.13 -37.23 -3.57
N THR A 211 -29.71 -36.53 -4.54
CA THR A 211 -30.73 -35.50 -4.30
C THR A 211 -32.02 -36.11 -3.71
N THR A 212 -32.51 -35.60 -2.57
CA THR A 212 -33.79 -36.05 -1.97
C THR A 212 -35.03 -35.33 -2.51
N GLN A 213 -34.86 -34.43 -3.48
CA GLN A 213 -35.94 -33.73 -4.15
C GLN A 213 -35.47 -33.23 -5.53
N ARG A 214 -36.43 -32.97 -6.42
CA ARG A 214 -36.19 -32.30 -7.71
C ARG A 214 -35.85 -30.81 -7.53
N TYR A 215 -34.85 -30.33 -8.27
CA TYR A 215 -34.49 -28.91 -8.38
C TYR A 215 -34.70 -28.39 -9.80
N VAL A 216 -35.22 -27.17 -9.94
CA VAL A 216 -35.49 -26.53 -11.24
C VAL A 216 -34.68 -25.23 -11.33
N TRP A 217 -33.84 -25.11 -12.35
CA TRP A 217 -32.92 -23.98 -12.56
C TRP A 217 -33.45 -23.01 -13.60
N THR A 218 -34.09 -23.54 -14.65
CA THR A 218 -34.74 -22.75 -15.70
C THR A 218 -35.98 -23.49 -16.23
N LYS A 219 -36.74 -22.89 -17.15
CA LYS A 219 -37.84 -23.57 -17.87
C LYS A 219 -37.39 -24.79 -18.71
N ARG A 220 -36.09 -25.07 -18.84
CA ARG A 220 -35.53 -26.18 -19.64
C ARG A 220 -34.45 -27.00 -18.91
N GLU A 221 -34.02 -26.59 -17.71
CA GLU A 221 -32.95 -27.26 -16.96
C GLU A 221 -33.44 -27.57 -15.54
N SER A 222 -33.45 -28.85 -15.18
CA SER A 222 -33.74 -29.36 -13.84
C SER A 222 -32.76 -30.48 -13.47
N THR A 223 -32.47 -30.61 -12.18
CA THR A 223 -31.79 -31.77 -11.61
C THR A 223 -32.86 -32.61 -10.92
N GLU A 224 -33.09 -33.82 -11.43
CA GLU A 224 -34.11 -34.71 -10.90
C GLU A 224 -33.72 -35.29 -9.53
N GLU A 225 -34.69 -35.93 -8.87
CA GLU A 225 -34.47 -36.67 -7.63
C GLU A 225 -33.61 -37.92 -7.85
N GLY A 226 -32.86 -38.34 -6.82
CA GLY A 226 -31.98 -39.52 -6.88
C GLY A 226 -30.69 -39.33 -7.69
N ARG A 227 -30.44 -38.14 -8.26
CA ARG A 227 -29.21 -37.82 -9.00
C ARG A 227 -28.03 -37.57 -8.04
N PRO A 228 -26.78 -37.90 -8.41
CA PRO A 228 -25.62 -37.65 -7.55
C PRO A 228 -25.41 -36.17 -7.19
N LEU A 229 -24.97 -35.89 -5.97
CA LEU A 229 -24.61 -34.56 -5.49
C LEU A 229 -23.55 -33.88 -6.37
N GLY A 230 -22.68 -34.66 -7.02
CA GLY A 230 -21.71 -34.17 -8.00
C GLY A 230 -22.34 -33.47 -9.20
N GLU A 231 -23.47 -33.96 -9.70
CA GLU A 231 -24.19 -33.33 -10.82
C GLU A 231 -24.86 -32.02 -10.40
N LEU A 232 -25.38 -31.97 -9.16
CA LEU A 232 -25.89 -30.74 -8.58
C LEU A 232 -24.78 -29.69 -8.47
N VAL A 233 -23.60 -30.06 -7.96
CA VAL A 233 -22.42 -29.19 -7.89
C VAL A 233 -21.98 -28.74 -9.29
N ASP A 234 -21.90 -29.65 -10.26
CA ASP A 234 -21.45 -29.34 -11.62
C ASP A 234 -22.42 -28.45 -12.40
N GLN A 235 -23.74 -28.54 -12.16
CA GLN A 235 -24.69 -27.54 -12.67
C GLN A 235 -24.33 -26.14 -12.16
N GLY A 236 -24.01 -25.97 -10.88
CA GLY A 236 -23.62 -24.67 -10.32
C GLY A 236 -22.19 -24.23 -10.67
N VAL A 237 -21.30 -25.13 -11.05
CA VAL A 237 -19.97 -24.78 -11.59
C VAL A 237 -20.09 -24.30 -13.04
N ASN A 238 -20.91 -24.97 -13.87
CA ASN A 238 -21.04 -24.70 -15.31
C ASN A 238 -22.09 -23.62 -15.65
N ARG A 239 -23.10 -23.40 -14.79
CA ARG A 239 -24.13 -22.36 -14.94
C ARG A 239 -24.00 -21.31 -13.84
N MET A 240 -23.09 -20.35 -14.07
CA MET A 240 -22.74 -19.29 -13.12
C MET A 240 -23.95 -18.51 -12.57
N LYS A 241 -24.98 -18.27 -13.40
CA LYS A 241 -26.20 -17.55 -12.97
C LYS A 241 -27.07 -18.29 -11.94
N SER A 242 -26.97 -19.62 -11.87
CA SER A 242 -27.68 -20.44 -10.87
C SER A 242 -26.82 -20.87 -9.69
N SER A 243 -25.54 -20.50 -9.65
CA SER A 243 -24.59 -20.99 -8.63
C SER A 243 -25.05 -20.73 -7.19
N SER A 244 -25.64 -19.57 -6.89
CA SER A 244 -26.07 -19.24 -5.51
C SER A 244 -27.24 -20.11 -5.03
N ASP A 245 -28.21 -20.41 -5.90
CA ASP A 245 -29.28 -21.36 -5.60
C ASP A 245 -28.78 -22.81 -5.55
N VAL A 246 -27.80 -23.17 -6.38
CA VAL A 246 -27.12 -24.48 -6.29
C VAL A 246 -26.39 -24.63 -4.95
N VAL A 247 -25.72 -23.59 -4.43
CA VAL A 247 -25.18 -23.62 -3.06
C VAL A 247 -26.32 -23.83 -2.05
N GLY A 248 -27.44 -23.11 -2.19
CA GLY A 248 -28.62 -23.31 -1.35
C GLY A 248 -29.21 -24.73 -1.39
N ALA A 249 -29.10 -25.41 -2.53
CA ALA A 249 -29.49 -26.81 -2.71
C ALA A 249 -28.47 -27.78 -2.09
N VAL A 250 -27.18 -27.64 -2.37
CA VAL A 250 -26.10 -28.48 -1.79
C VAL A 250 -26.12 -28.38 -0.26
N LEU A 251 -26.23 -27.16 0.30
CA LEU A 251 -26.35 -26.96 1.74
C LEU A 251 -27.59 -27.66 2.32
N ARG A 252 -28.73 -27.66 1.61
CA ARG A 252 -29.92 -28.38 2.05
C ARG A 252 -29.72 -29.89 2.07
N GLU A 253 -29.22 -30.48 0.98
CA GLU A 253 -29.00 -31.93 0.88
C GLU A 253 -28.06 -32.43 1.98
N LEU A 254 -26.94 -31.73 2.20
CA LEU A 254 -26.00 -32.04 3.27
C LEU A 254 -26.67 -32.00 4.66
N ARG A 255 -27.56 -31.03 4.88
CA ARG A 255 -28.26 -30.83 6.15
C ARG A 255 -29.39 -31.83 6.39
N LEU A 256 -29.99 -32.37 5.33
CA LEU A 256 -31.03 -33.40 5.42
C LEU A 256 -30.48 -34.82 5.57
N GLN A 257 -29.26 -35.08 5.06
CA GLN A 257 -28.69 -36.43 4.97
C GLN A 257 -27.53 -36.71 5.95
N ALA A 258 -26.96 -35.66 6.58
CA ALA A 258 -25.98 -35.85 7.65
C ALA A 258 -26.57 -36.69 8.81
N GLY A 259 -25.82 -37.67 9.30
CA GLY A 259 -26.28 -38.55 10.38
C GLY A 259 -27.32 -39.62 9.98
N GLY A 260 -27.52 -39.86 8.68
CA GLY A 260 -28.34 -40.97 8.19
C GLY A 260 -27.91 -42.34 8.75
N ALA A 261 -28.86 -43.29 8.78
CA ALA A 261 -28.71 -44.59 9.43
C ALA A 261 -27.43 -45.35 9.00
N THR A 262 -26.79 -45.99 9.97
CA THR A 262 -25.39 -46.46 9.94
C THR A 262 -25.05 -47.50 8.88
N ASP A 263 -26.04 -48.16 8.31
CA ASP A 263 -25.89 -49.41 7.55
C ASP A 263 -26.26 -49.26 6.06
N GLY A 264 -26.40 -48.02 5.57
CA GLY A 264 -26.74 -47.71 4.18
C GLY A 264 -25.61 -47.04 3.37
N GLU A 265 -25.63 -47.21 2.04
CA GLU A 265 -24.77 -46.49 1.09
C GLU A 265 -25.09 -44.98 1.05
N GLY A 266 -24.65 -44.24 2.07
CA GLY A 266 -24.89 -42.80 2.17
C GLY A 266 -24.51 -42.13 3.49
N ALA A 267 -24.25 -42.88 4.56
CA ALA A 267 -23.92 -42.28 5.87
C ALA A 267 -22.59 -41.48 5.83
N PHE A 268 -22.62 -40.22 6.27
CA PHE A 268 -21.43 -39.37 6.46
C PHE A 268 -21.57 -38.49 7.72
N LYS A 269 -20.42 -38.09 8.29
CA LYS A 269 -20.33 -37.04 9.31
C LYS A 269 -20.03 -35.70 8.66
N LEU A 270 -20.69 -34.62 9.10
CA LEU A 270 -20.56 -33.28 8.51
C LEU A 270 -19.82 -32.31 9.44
N ALA A 271 -18.72 -31.74 8.97
CA ALA A 271 -18.03 -30.63 9.63
C ALA A 271 -18.33 -29.32 8.89
N VAL A 272 -19.05 -28.41 9.56
CA VAL A 272 -19.38 -27.07 9.03
C VAL A 272 -18.42 -26.07 9.63
N ALA A 273 -17.45 -25.60 8.86
CA ALA A 273 -16.40 -24.68 9.30
C ALA A 273 -16.54 -23.28 8.69
N VAL A 274 -16.60 -22.24 9.53
CA VAL A 274 -16.78 -20.84 9.11
C VAL A 274 -15.83 -19.91 9.89
N ASP A 275 -14.80 -19.37 9.23
CA ASP A 275 -14.08 -18.22 9.79
C ASP A 275 -14.84 -16.92 9.48
N GLY A 276 -14.75 -15.96 10.40
CA GLY A 276 -15.48 -14.71 10.35
C GLY A 276 -16.99 -14.87 10.44
N VAL A 277 -17.50 -15.85 11.20
CA VAL A 277 -18.95 -16.17 11.28
C VAL A 277 -19.84 -14.98 11.68
N ASN A 278 -19.28 -13.98 12.36
CA ASN A 278 -19.93 -12.70 12.65
C ASN A 278 -20.31 -11.88 11.39
N ALA A 279 -19.81 -12.24 10.19
CA ALA A 279 -20.28 -11.71 8.92
C ALA A 279 -21.75 -12.03 8.61
N LEU A 280 -22.33 -13.10 9.17
CA LEU A 280 -23.70 -13.50 8.87
C LEU A 280 -24.77 -12.57 9.46
N TRP A 281 -24.40 -11.79 10.49
CA TRP A 281 -25.27 -10.84 11.19
C TRP A 281 -24.69 -9.40 11.24
N GLY A 282 -23.45 -9.22 10.80
CA GLY A 282 -22.83 -7.91 10.63
C GLY A 282 -23.28 -7.21 9.35
N LYS A 283 -23.35 -5.87 9.39
CA LYS A 283 -23.69 -5.03 8.22
C LYS A 283 -22.79 -5.32 7.01
N THR A 284 -23.38 -5.36 5.83
CA THR A 284 -22.67 -5.60 4.56
C THR A 284 -22.06 -4.31 4.01
N THR A 285 -21.15 -4.38 3.03
CA THR A 285 -20.77 -3.22 2.19
C THR A 285 -21.52 -3.18 0.86
N LEU A 286 -22.48 -4.09 0.66
CA LEU A 286 -23.16 -4.29 -0.61
C LEU A 286 -24.38 -3.35 -0.73
N LYS A 287 -24.67 -2.93 -1.97
CA LYS A 287 -25.79 -2.05 -2.30
C LYS A 287 -26.62 -2.64 -3.43
N LYS A 288 -27.92 -2.35 -3.40
CA LYS A 288 -28.87 -2.70 -4.47
C LYS A 288 -28.79 -1.67 -5.59
N GLU A 289 -29.49 -1.90 -6.70
CA GLU A 289 -29.51 -1.00 -7.86
C GLU A 289 -30.01 0.42 -7.52
N ASP A 290 -30.95 0.53 -6.57
CA ASP A 290 -31.46 1.78 -6.00
C ASP A 290 -30.47 2.51 -5.05
N LYS A 291 -29.27 1.94 -4.86
CA LYS A 291 -28.19 2.39 -3.96
C LYS A 291 -28.48 2.26 -2.46
N THR A 292 -29.59 1.66 -2.05
CA THR A 292 -29.83 1.25 -0.66
C THR A 292 -28.88 0.13 -0.23
N MET A 293 -28.64 0.00 1.07
CA MET A 293 -27.83 -1.10 1.62
C MET A 293 -28.56 -2.43 1.48
N CYS A 294 -27.83 -3.49 1.15
CA CYS A 294 -28.35 -4.86 1.13
C CYS A 294 -28.12 -5.49 2.52
N GLU A 295 -29.19 -5.95 3.16
CA GLU A 295 -29.10 -6.58 4.48
C GLU A 295 -28.64 -8.06 4.39
N PRO A 296 -27.97 -8.62 5.40
CA PRO A 296 -27.39 -9.96 5.32
C PRO A 296 -28.39 -11.07 4.99
N GLU A 297 -29.65 -10.94 5.43
CA GLU A 297 -30.73 -11.90 5.18
C GLU A 297 -31.23 -11.88 3.71
N GLU A 298 -31.00 -10.79 2.97
CA GLU A 298 -31.35 -10.67 1.55
C GLU A 298 -30.35 -11.39 0.63
N LEU A 299 -29.15 -11.69 1.13
CA LEU A 299 -28.08 -12.34 0.37
C LEU A 299 -28.26 -13.86 0.37
N THR A 300 -28.47 -14.46 -0.81
CA THR A 300 -28.81 -15.90 -0.93
C THR A 300 -27.80 -16.84 -0.28
N LEU A 301 -26.49 -16.56 -0.39
CA LEU A 301 -25.46 -17.36 0.27
C LEU A 301 -25.52 -17.26 1.80
N ILE A 302 -25.66 -16.04 2.33
CA ILE A 302 -25.73 -15.78 3.78
C ILE A 302 -26.99 -16.38 4.39
N HIS A 303 -28.16 -16.21 3.74
CA HIS A 303 -29.42 -16.81 4.18
C HIS A 303 -29.32 -18.35 4.29
N ASN A 304 -28.72 -19.02 3.30
CA ASN A 304 -28.59 -20.48 3.34
C ASN A 304 -27.48 -20.93 4.31
N LEU A 305 -26.45 -20.12 4.55
CA LEU A 305 -25.42 -20.38 5.56
C LEU A 305 -25.94 -20.17 7.01
N ARG A 306 -26.76 -19.15 7.26
CA ARG A 306 -27.51 -18.95 8.52
C ARG A 306 -28.32 -20.21 8.90
N LYS A 307 -28.86 -20.94 7.92
CA LYS A 307 -29.55 -22.23 8.13
C LYS A 307 -28.64 -23.41 8.48
N MET A 308 -27.36 -23.38 8.11
CA MET A 308 -26.38 -24.39 8.55
C MET A 308 -25.91 -24.15 9.98
N MET A 309 -25.98 -22.90 10.46
CA MET A 309 -25.68 -22.53 11.85
C MET A 309 -26.78 -22.94 12.84
N LYS A 310 -27.94 -23.40 12.36
CA LYS A 310 -29.02 -23.94 13.21
C LYS A 310 -28.71 -25.35 13.70
N ASN A 311 -29.25 -25.67 14.86
CA ASN A 311 -29.22 -26.99 15.50
C ASN A 311 -30.47 -27.82 15.11
N ASP A 312 -30.92 -27.72 13.86
CA ASP A 312 -32.12 -28.41 13.31
C ASP A 312 -31.75 -29.60 12.38
N TRP A 313 -30.57 -30.18 12.60
CA TRP A 313 -30.02 -31.37 11.92
C TRP A 313 -29.15 -32.18 12.91
N SER A 314 -28.53 -33.28 12.49
CA SER A 314 -27.66 -34.13 13.35
C SER A 314 -26.50 -34.75 12.55
N GLY A 315 -25.67 -35.59 13.17
CA GLY A 315 -24.56 -36.25 12.46
C GLY A 315 -23.34 -35.38 12.18
N GLY A 316 -23.16 -34.26 12.89
CA GLY A 316 -22.03 -33.37 12.64
C GLY A 316 -21.75 -32.33 13.73
N ALA A 317 -20.91 -31.35 13.39
CA ALA A 317 -20.50 -30.27 14.28
C ALA A 317 -20.30 -28.95 13.52
N ILE A 318 -20.49 -27.83 14.24
CA ILE A 318 -20.35 -26.47 13.71
C ILE A 318 -19.12 -25.83 14.35
N LEU A 319 -18.07 -25.61 13.55
CA LEU A 319 -16.76 -25.09 13.96
C LEU A 319 -16.62 -23.65 13.44
N THR A 320 -16.52 -22.64 14.31
CA THR A 320 -16.50 -21.25 13.85
C THR A 320 -15.44 -20.42 14.52
N ALA A 321 -15.05 -19.31 13.89
CA ALA A 321 -14.14 -18.32 14.47
C ALA A 321 -14.69 -16.90 14.29
N LEU A 322 -14.45 -16.05 15.29
CA LEU A 322 -14.80 -14.63 15.24
C LEU A 322 -13.66 -13.80 14.66
N SER A 323 -13.97 -13.00 13.64
CA SER A 323 -13.01 -12.14 12.95
C SER A 323 -13.30 -10.66 13.22
N GLN A 324 -12.42 -10.03 14.02
CA GLN A 324 -12.46 -8.59 14.28
C GLN A 324 -11.99 -7.79 13.06
N THR A 325 -10.95 -8.27 12.35
CA THR A 325 -10.44 -7.66 11.11
C THR A 325 -11.44 -7.76 9.96
N GLY A 326 -12.33 -8.75 9.99
CA GLY A 326 -13.45 -8.86 9.07
C GLY A 326 -14.51 -7.76 9.26
N SER A 327 -14.86 -7.42 10.50
CA SER A 327 -16.01 -6.56 10.82
C SER A 327 -15.71 -5.06 10.71
N LEU A 328 -15.73 -4.54 9.48
CA LEU A 328 -15.52 -3.12 9.16
C LEU A 328 -16.40 -2.12 9.95
N PHE A 329 -17.58 -2.55 10.38
CA PHE A 329 -18.58 -1.72 11.09
C PHE A 329 -18.58 -1.90 12.61
N LYS A 330 -17.66 -2.70 13.17
CA LYS A 330 -17.48 -2.86 14.63
C LYS A 330 -16.22 -2.08 15.07
N PRO A 331 -16.20 -1.47 16.28
CA PRO A 331 -15.03 -0.75 16.75
C PRO A 331 -13.87 -1.71 17.03
N ARG A 332 -12.62 -1.25 16.89
CA ARG A 332 -11.39 -2.04 17.17
C ARG A 332 -11.21 -2.42 18.65
N SER A 333 -12.11 -1.96 19.53
CA SER A 333 -12.23 -2.37 20.93
C SER A 333 -13.16 -3.56 21.16
N ALA A 334 -14.03 -3.92 20.20
CA ALA A 334 -14.96 -5.05 20.33
C ALA A 334 -14.22 -6.38 20.10
N TYR A 335 -14.27 -7.29 21.08
CA TYR A 335 -13.63 -8.61 21.00
C TYR A 335 -14.46 -9.76 21.60
N LEU A 336 -15.48 -9.46 22.42
CA LEU A 336 -16.34 -10.46 23.02
C LEU A 336 -17.34 -11.04 21.99
N PRO A 337 -17.85 -12.28 22.19
CA PRO A 337 -18.80 -12.89 21.27
C PRO A 337 -20.06 -12.08 21.02
N ASN A 338 -20.69 -11.53 22.07
CA ASN A 338 -21.86 -10.66 21.96
C ASN A 338 -21.56 -9.34 21.23
N GLU A 339 -20.41 -8.71 21.52
CA GLU A 339 -19.99 -7.48 20.83
C GLU A 339 -19.77 -7.71 19.32
N LEU A 340 -19.15 -8.82 18.94
CA LEU A 340 -18.81 -9.11 17.54
C LEU A 340 -19.98 -9.67 16.74
N LEU A 341 -20.75 -10.62 17.29
CA LEU A 341 -21.95 -11.16 16.65
C LEU A 341 -23.08 -10.11 16.59
N GLY A 342 -23.18 -9.23 17.60
CA GLY A 342 -24.39 -8.46 17.85
C GLY A 342 -25.50 -9.31 18.48
N GLU A 343 -26.61 -8.68 18.84
CA GLU A 343 -27.78 -9.28 19.49
C GLU A 343 -28.37 -10.44 18.65
N GLU A 344 -28.87 -10.15 17.44
CA GLU A 344 -29.41 -11.16 16.51
C GLU A 344 -28.46 -12.36 16.29
N GLY A 345 -27.15 -12.10 16.16
CA GLY A 345 -26.15 -13.14 15.90
C GLY A 345 -25.74 -13.93 17.14
N PHE A 346 -25.85 -13.34 18.33
CA PHE A 346 -25.63 -14.05 19.59
C PHE A 346 -26.82 -14.99 19.86
N ASP A 347 -28.04 -14.47 19.80
CA ASP A 347 -29.28 -15.21 20.03
C ASP A 347 -29.45 -16.39 19.06
N ASN A 348 -29.09 -16.21 17.79
CA ASN A 348 -29.13 -17.30 16.80
C ASN A 348 -28.06 -18.38 17.04
N MET A 349 -26.94 -18.04 17.68
CA MET A 349 -25.83 -18.96 17.97
C MET A 349 -25.89 -19.58 19.36
N GLU A 350 -26.62 -19.01 20.31
CA GLU A 350 -26.82 -19.60 21.63
C GLU A 350 -27.70 -20.87 21.57
N PRO A 351 -27.42 -21.92 22.36
CA PRO A 351 -26.19 -22.17 23.11
C PRO A 351 -25.00 -22.53 22.21
N PHE A 352 -23.80 -22.07 22.58
CA PHE A 352 -22.54 -22.44 21.96
C PHE A 352 -21.42 -22.64 23.00
N VAL A 353 -20.37 -23.35 22.60
CA VAL A 353 -19.15 -23.57 23.39
C VAL A 353 -18.07 -22.55 22.97
N PRO A 354 -17.74 -21.55 23.81
CA PRO A 354 -16.66 -20.62 23.52
C PRO A 354 -15.29 -21.27 23.75
N VAL A 355 -14.48 -21.37 22.69
CA VAL A 355 -13.10 -21.89 22.75
C VAL A 355 -12.14 -20.70 22.72
N SER A 356 -11.37 -20.50 23.80
CA SER A 356 -10.53 -19.31 23.96
C SER A 356 -9.17 -19.49 23.29
N VAL A 357 -8.80 -18.61 22.36
CA VAL A 357 -7.54 -18.66 21.62
C VAL A 357 -6.61 -17.50 22.01
N PRO A 358 -5.77 -17.67 23.06
CA PRO A 358 -4.83 -16.65 23.51
C PRO A 358 -3.60 -16.53 22.58
N ASN A 359 -2.78 -15.51 22.87
CA ASN A 359 -1.39 -15.42 22.41
C ASN A 359 -0.57 -16.66 22.85
N TYR A 360 0.64 -16.82 22.32
CA TYR A 360 1.47 -17.98 22.63
C TYR A 360 1.83 -18.05 24.12
N ASN A 361 1.70 -19.25 24.70
CA ASN A 361 2.38 -19.56 25.96
C ASN A 361 3.88 -19.74 25.73
N GLU A 362 4.67 -19.99 26.79
CA GLU A 362 6.13 -20.03 26.69
C GLU A 362 6.65 -21.20 25.85
N LYS A 363 6.04 -22.39 25.94
CA LYS A 363 6.40 -23.54 25.10
C LYS A 363 6.03 -23.32 23.63
N GLU A 364 4.89 -22.68 23.37
CA GLU A 364 4.47 -22.28 22.02
C GLU A 364 5.41 -21.22 21.41
N PHE A 365 5.77 -20.19 22.18
CA PHE A 365 6.72 -19.16 21.74
C PHE A 365 8.10 -19.76 21.45
N GLU A 366 8.64 -20.55 22.38
CA GLU A 366 9.96 -21.18 22.23
C GLU A 366 10.00 -22.08 20.99
N SER A 367 8.95 -22.88 20.77
CA SER A 367 8.87 -23.74 19.59
C SER A 367 8.73 -22.95 18.29
N CYS A 368 8.02 -21.81 18.29
CA CYS A 368 7.96 -20.90 17.13
C CYS A 368 9.31 -20.24 16.84
N TYR A 369 10.04 -19.83 17.88
CA TYR A 369 11.38 -19.23 17.78
C TYR A 369 12.41 -20.24 17.25
N LEU A 370 12.43 -21.46 17.79
CA LEU A 370 13.30 -22.54 17.32
C LEU A 370 12.95 -22.99 15.89
N TYR A 371 11.66 -23.05 15.54
CA TYR A 371 11.19 -23.30 14.17
C TYR A 371 11.68 -22.23 13.18
N TYR A 372 11.67 -20.95 13.59
CA TYR A 372 12.21 -19.85 12.80
C TYR A 372 13.74 -19.85 12.73
N LEU A 373 14.46 -20.38 13.72
CA LEU A 373 15.91 -20.62 13.60
C LEU A 373 16.23 -21.78 12.63
N ASP A 374 15.54 -22.92 12.75
CA ASP A 374 15.65 -24.08 11.85
C ASP A 374 15.42 -23.72 10.38
N ARG A 375 14.40 -22.89 10.11
CA ARG A 375 14.11 -22.39 8.76
C ARG A 375 14.90 -21.16 8.34
N ASN A 376 15.94 -20.79 9.11
CA ASN A 376 16.76 -19.59 8.91
C ASN A 376 15.94 -18.29 8.72
N TRP A 377 14.72 -18.26 9.23
CA TRP A 377 13.82 -17.10 9.28
C TRP A 377 14.31 -16.01 10.26
N LEU A 378 15.31 -16.36 11.08
CA LEU A 378 16.06 -15.48 11.96
C LEU A 378 17.54 -15.49 11.54
N GLN A 379 17.88 -14.64 10.56
CA GLN A 379 19.23 -14.51 10.02
C GLN A 379 20.11 -13.56 10.85
N HIS A 380 19.52 -12.51 11.43
CA HIS A 380 20.27 -11.46 12.12
C HIS A 380 21.00 -11.98 13.37
N PRO A 381 22.31 -11.73 13.57
CA PRO A 381 23.08 -12.33 14.67
C PRO A 381 22.50 -12.09 16.08
N HIS A 382 22.05 -10.88 16.41
CA HIS A 382 21.44 -10.61 17.72
C HIS A 382 20.12 -11.36 17.94
N SER A 383 19.40 -11.76 16.88
CA SER A 383 18.17 -12.56 17.02
C SER A 383 18.41 -14.01 17.47
N ARG A 384 19.69 -14.40 17.61
CA ARG A 384 20.12 -15.70 18.16
C ARG A 384 20.61 -15.60 19.62
N SER A 385 20.70 -14.40 20.20
CA SER A 385 21.06 -14.22 21.61
C SER A 385 19.84 -14.22 22.53
N GLU A 386 20.04 -14.52 23.81
CA GLU A 386 18.97 -14.51 24.80
C GLU A 386 18.37 -13.09 25.01
N GLU A 387 19.10 -12.04 24.67
CA GLU A 387 18.67 -10.64 24.72
C GLU A 387 17.73 -10.34 23.56
N GLY A 388 18.12 -10.67 22.33
CA GLY A 388 17.25 -10.54 21.15
C GLY A 388 16.00 -11.43 21.23
N LYS A 389 16.12 -12.60 21.87
CA LYS A 389 14.98 -13.47 22.20
C LYS A 389 14.02 -12.81 23.22
N LYS A 390 14.54 -12.22 24.30
CA LYS A 390 13.74 -11.43 25.26
C LYS A 390 13.09 -10.20 24.61
N GLU A 391 13.79 -9.55 23.69
CA GLU A 391 13.27 -8.44 22.88
C GLU A 391 12.12 -8.90 21.96
N LEU A 392 12.27 -10.03 21.26
CA LEU A 392 11.19 -10.63 20.46
C LEU A 392 9.98 -11.02 21.33
N ILE A 393 10.18 -11.52 22.56
CA ILE A 393 9.10 -11.78 23.52
C ILE A 393 8.38 -10.46 23.90
N PHE A 394 9.14 -9.42 24.21
CA PHE A 394 8.63 -8.12 24.64
C PHE A 394 7.86 -7.40 23.51
N LEU A 395 8.48 -7.25 22.34
CA LEU A 395 7.89 -6.55 21.18
C LEU A 395 6.68 -7.29 20.60
N SER A 396 6.66 -8.63 20.64
CA SER A 396 5.50 -9.40 20.17
C SER A 396 4.38 -9.52 21.20
N ASN A 397 4.65 -9.32 22.50
CA ASN A 397 3.77 -9.76 23.60
C ASN A 397 3.30 -11.22 23.44
N LYS A 398 4.18 -12.07 22.88
CA LYS A 398 3.92 -13.46 22.44
C LYS A 398 2.74 -13.61 21.45
N ASN A 399 2.25 -12.53 20.82
CA ASN A 399 1.20 -12.59 19.79
C ASN A 399 1.74 -13.22 18.51
N PRO A 400 1.11 -14.29 17.97
CA PRO A 400 1.62 -15.02 16.80
C PRO A 400 1.85 -14.15 15.56
N SER A 401 0.93 -13.23 15.23
CA SER A 401 1.04 -12.42 14.01
C SER A 401 1.90 -11.17 14.17
N ILE A 402 2.21 -10.76 15.40
CA ILE A 402 3.24 -9.75 15.66
C ILE A 402 4.63 -10.41 15.61
N LEU A 403 4.79 -11.60 16.20
CA LEU A 403 6.04 -12.38 16.13
C LEU A 403 6.40 -12.76 14.69
N GLU A 404 5.46 -13.35 13.94
CA GLU A 404 5.59 -13.63 12.49
C GLU A 404 6.12 -12.41 11.73
N ARG A 405 5.53 -11.24 11.98
CA ARG A 405 5.90 -9.99 11.33
C ARG A 405 7.30 -9.53 11.72
N LEU A 406 7.63 -9.49 13.02
CA LEU A 406 8.94 -9.07 13.49
C LEU A 406 10.06 -9.95 12.90
N CYS A 407 9.88 -11.27 12.92
CA CYS A 407 10.87 -12.20 12.38
C CYS A 407 11.01 -12.08 10.85
N ALA A 408 9.92 -11.84 10.11
CA ALA A 408 9.96 -11.71 8.64
C ALA A 408 10.79 -10.51 8.13
N PHE A 409 11.13 -9.53 8.97
CA PHE A 409 12.05 -8.44 8.61
C PHE A 409 13.52 -8.87 8.71
N LEU A 410 13.84 -9.91 9.49
CA LEU A 410 15.20 -10.36 9.81
C LEU A 410 15.73 -11.43 8.82
N MET A 411 15.36 -11.30 7.54
CA MET A 411 15.36 -12.40 6.55
C MET A 411 15.79 -12.00 5.12
N ARG A 412 16.55 -10.91 4.96
CA ARG A 412 16.87 -10.35 3.63
C ARG A 412 18.32 -10.00 3.38
N GLU A 413 19.23 -10.89 3.75
CA GLU A 413 20.56 -10.94 3.13
C GLU A 413 20.91 -12.37 2.65
N THR A 414 21.87 -12.47 1.72
CA THR A 414 22.61 -13.67 1.26
C THR A 414 21.99 -14.70 0.28
N ALA A 415 20.67 -14.81 0.08
CA ALA A 415 20.08 -15.98 -0.63
C ALA A 415 19.50 -15.73 -2.05
N LEU A 416 20.31 -15.32 -3.04
CA LEU A 416 19.87 -15.20 -4.45
C LEU A 416 21.00 -15.35 -5.49
N PHE A 417 21.76 -16.46 -5.49
CA PHE A 417 22.91 -16.62 -6.41
C PHE A 417 23.02 -17.95 -7.18
N ILE A 418 22.09 -18.90 -7.01
CA ILE A 418 22.16 -20.22 -7.67
C ILE A 418 20.79 -20.64 -8.21
N LEU A 419 20.44 -20.23 -9.43
CA LEU A 419 19.55 -20.92 -10.41
C LEU A 419 19.22 -19.99 -11.61
N LEU A 420 20.19 -19.67 -12.47
CA LEU A 420 19.92 -18.98 -13.74
C LEU A 420 21.02 -19.16 -14.81
N THR A 421 21.49 -20.39 -15.01
CA THR A 421 22.43 -20.76 -16.11
C THR A 421 21.68 -21.18 -17.39
N GLY A 422 20.80 -20.30 -17.88
CA GLY A 422 20.21 -20.40 -19.22
C GLY A 422 20.85 -19.35 -20.13
N VAL A 423 21.53 -19.76 -21.20
CA VAL A 423 22.36 -18.86 -22.02
C VAL A 423 21.50 -17.92 -22.87
N ILE A 424 21.49 -16.64 -22.51
CA ILE A 424 21.14 -15.53 -23.39
C ILE A 424 22.37 -14.62 -23.47
N SER A 425 22.82 -14.29 -24.69
CA SER A 425 24.04 -13.51 -24.93
C SER A 425 23.83 -12.04 -24.56
N ILE A 426 24.20 -11.66 -23.34
CA ILE A 426 24.20 -10.26 -22.89
C ILE A 426 25.37 -9.52 -23.55
N SER A 427 25.05 -8.59 -24.44
CA SER A 427 26.00 -7.57 -24.89
C SER A 427 26.31 -6.61 -23.73
N ARG A 428 27.59 -6.52 -23.34
CA ARG A 428 28.03 -5.66 -22.23
C ARG A 428 27.75 -4.18 -22.54
N ALA A 429 26.91 -3.57 -21.72
CA ALA A 429 26.86 -2.13 -21.49
C ALA A 429 27.05 -1.91 -19.98
N ASP A 430 27.67 -0.77 -19.60
CA ASP A 430 28.31 -0.59 -18.29
C ASP A 430 27.33 -0.09 -17.21
N SER A 431 26.22 -0.82 -16.99
CA SER A 431 25.20 -0.44 -16.00
C SER A 431 25.62 -0.78 -14.58
N LYS A 432 25.47 0.20 -13.67
CA LYS A 432 25.55 -0.04 -12.22
C LYS A 432 24.14 -0.34 -11.71
N ASP A 433 23.93 -1.56 -11.24
CA ASP A 433 22.63 -2.02 -10.76
C ASP A 433 22.28 -1.49 -9.35
N CYS A 434 21.00 -1.58 -8.97
CA CYS A 434 20.52 -1.20 -7.64
C CYS A 434 21.13 -2.09 -6.53
N LEU A 435 21.90 -1.49 -5.62
CA LEU A 435 22.22 -2.10 -4.33
C LEU A 435 20.97 -2.07 -3.43
N ALA A 436 20.11 -3.07 -3.60
CA ALA A 436 18.78 -3.14 -3.02
C ALA A 436 18.78 -3.44 -1.51
N LEU A 437 18.22 -2.53 -0.71
CA LEU A 437 18.02 -2.69 0.74
C LEU A 437 16.54 -2.59 1.11
N ASN A 438 16.03 -3.51 1.93
CA ASN A 438 14.60 -3.55 2.31
C ASN A 438 14.40 -3.16 3.79
N PHE A 439 13.75 -2.02 4.03
CA PHE A 439 13.31 -1.60 5.38
C PHE A 439 11.89 -2.12 5.72
N GLY A 440 11.28 -2.92 4.85
CA GLY A 440 10.02 -3.64 5.09
C GLY A 440 8.74 -2.86 4.79
N HIS A 441 8.83 -1.68 4.15
CA HIS A 441 7.68 -0.84 3.86
C HIS A 441 6.98 -1.09 2.51
N GLY A 442 7.36 -2.15 1.79
CA GLY A 442 6.64 -2.68 0.61
C GLY A 442 7.55 -3.14 -0.53
N SER A 443 8.73 -2.53 -0.65
CA SER A 443 9.78 -2.83 -1.64
C SER A 443 11.13 -2.31 -1.13
N VAL A 444 12.14 -2.21 -2.01
CA VAL A 444 13.52 -1.83 -1.68
C VAL A 444 13.84 -0.35 -1.96
N VAL A 445 14.80 0.22 -1.24
CA VAL A 445 15.57 1.39 -1.69
C VAL A 445 16.85 0.92 -2.39
N CYS A 446 17.49 1.79 -3.17
CA CYS A 446 18.85 1.56 -3.67
C CYS A 446 19.84 2.39 -2.85
N VAL A 447 20.87 1.74 -2.32
CA VAL A 447 21.90 2.38 -1.48
C VAL A 447 23.00 2.97 -2.36
N CYS A 448 23.33 4.23 -2.10
CA CYS A 448 24.41 4.95 -2.75
C CYS A 448 25.32 5.62 -1.72
N ASN A 449 26.60 5.81 -2.07
CA ASN A 449 27.64 6.44 -1.24
C ASN A 449 28.63 7.18 -2.14
N ALA A 450 29.80 7.58 -1.62
CA ALA A 450 30.80 8.31 -2.39
C ALA A 450 31.39 7.57 -3.61
N THR A 451 31.46 6.23 -3.59
CA THR A 451 32.13 5.43 -4.64
C THR A 451 31.15 4.66 -5.53
N TYR A 452 29.96 4.36 -5.03
CA TYR A 452 28.93 3.60 -5.74
C TYR A 452 27.57 4.29 -5.70
N CYS A 453 26.92 4.32 -6.86
CA CYS A 453 25.47 4.50 -6.97
C CYS A 453 25.01 3.82 -8.27
N ASP A 454 23.76 3.35 -8.31
CA ASP A 454 23.16 2.76 -9.50
C ASP A 454 22.96 3.83 -10.60
N SER A 455 23.01 3.42 -11.87
CA SER A 455 23.09 4.36 -13.00
C SER A 455 22.31 3.85 -14.21
N MET A 456 21.51 4.76 -14.80
CA MET A 456 20.81 4.53 -16.07
C MET A 456 21.74 4.68 -17.27
N GLY A 457 22.78 5.50 -17.15
CA GLY A 457 23.60 5.93 -18.28
C GLY A 457 22.78 6.72 -19.32
N ARG A 458 23.38 6.88 -20.51
CA ARG A 458 22.74 7.50 -21.66
C ARG A 458 21.86 6.49 -22.40
N ILE A 459 20.63 6.88 -22.71
CA ILE A 459 19.73 6.07 -23.52
C ILE A 459 20.11 6.22 -25.00
N VAL A 460 20.53 5.12 -25.62
CA VAL A 460 20.70 5.00 -27.07
C VAL A 460 19.41 4.40 -27.65
N LEU A 461 18.84 5.01 -28.70
CA LEU A 461 17.67 4.45 -29.40
C LEU A 461 18.02 3.12 -30.09
N PRO A 462 17.09 2.16 -30.15
CA PRO A 462 17.27 0.93 -30.91
C PRO A 462 17.03 1.17 -32.41
N ASP A 463 17.45 0.21 -33.24
CA ASP A 463 17.19 0.24 -34.69
C ASP A 463 15.69 0.24 -35.02
N SER A 464 15.34 0.74 -36.21
CA SER A 464 13.94 0.77 -36.68
C SER A 464 13.34 -0.65 -36.73
N GLY A 465 12.11 -0.80 -36.25
CA GLY A 465 11.46 -2.10 -36.02
C GLY A 465 11.84 -2.79 -34.69
N GLN A 466 12.62 -2.15 -33.82
CA GLN A 466 12.92 -2.62 -32.46
C GLN A 466 12.45 -1.61 -31.40
N PHE A 467 12.32 -2.08 -30.15
CA PHE A 467 11.95 -1.23 -29.00
C PHE A 467 12.78 -1.56 -27.76
N LEU A 468 12.91 -0.59 -26.87
CA LEU A 468 13.43 -0.76 -25.52
C LEU A 468 12.29 -0.72 -24.50
N SER A 469 12.44 -1.51 -23.44
CA SER A 469 11.54 -1.57 -22.29
C SER A 469 12.33 -1.38 -21.00
N TYR A 470 11.84 -0.52 -20.12
CA TYR A 470 12.44 -0.25 -18.81
C TYR A 470 11.37 -0.51 -17.73
N VAL A 471 11.68 -1.34 -16.73
CA VAL A 471 10.69 -1.78 -15.71
C VAL A 471 11.16 -1.46 -14.28
N SER A 472 10.29 -0.81 -13.51
CA SER A 472 10.39 -0.79 -12.04
C SER A 472 9.20 -1.50 -11.40
N SER A 473 9.40 -2.18 -10.27
CA SER A 473 8.36 -3.01 -9.64
C SER A 473 8.44 -3.07 -8.11
N LYS A 474 7.30 -3.44 -7.49
CA LYS A 474 7.18 -3.81 -6.08
C LYS A 474 8.14 -4.94 -5.68
N SER A 475 8.36 -5.91 -6.57
CA SER A 475 9.28 -7.03 -6.32
C SER A 475 10.76 -6.63 -6.21
N GLY A 476 11.15 -5.49 -6.81
CA GLY A 476 12.50 -4.91 -6.66
C GLY A 476 13.19 -4.49 -7.95
N SER A 477 12.55 -4.63 -9.13
CA SER A 477 13.09 -4.11 -10.39
C SER A 477 13.19 -2.58 -10.31
N ARG A 478 14.28 -2.01 -10.84
CA ARG A 478 14.56 -0.57 -10.82
C ARG A 478 15.09 -0.16 -12.18
N LEU A 479 14.19 0.36 -13.03
CA LEU A 479 14.43 0.71 -14.44
C LEU A 479 15.16 -0.40 -15.24
N VAL A 480 14.87 -1.67 -14.96
CA VAL A 480 15.54 -2.82 -15.59
C VAL A 480 15.30 -2.78 -17.10
N ARG A 481 16.39 -2.59 -17.86
CA ARG A 481 16.37 -2.46 -19.32
C ARG A 481 16.24 -3.84 -19.98
N SER A 482 15.39 -3.91 -20.98
CA SER A 482 15.22 -5.01 -21.93
C SER A 482 14.96 -4.46 -23.33
N GLN A 483 14.98 -5.32 -24.35
CA GLN A 483 14.87 -4.96 -25.76
C GLN A 483 14.03 -6.02 -26.49
N GLY A 484 13.17 -5.58 -27.41
CA GLY A 484 12.27 -6.44 -28.17
C GLY A 484 12.11 -5.97 -29.62
N GLN A 485 11.30 -6.70 -30.39
CA GLN A 485 11.06 -6.43 -31.82
C GLN A 485 9.57 -6.28 -32.13
N PHE A 486 9.27 -5.45 -33.12
CA PHE A 486 7.92 -5.33 -33.68
C PHE A 486 7.54 -6.55 -34.51
N GLN A 487 6.28 -6.92 -34.46
CA GLN A 487 5.68 -8.00 -35.25
C GLN A 487 4.78 -7.43 -36.34
N LYS A 488 4.84 -7.99 -37.54
CA LYS A 488 3.98 -7.59 -38.68
C LYS A 488 2.51 -7.96 -38.47
N ASN A 489 2.27 -9.06 -37.74
CA ASN A 489 0.95 -9.57 -37.42
C ASN A 489 0.65 -9.34 -35.94
N SER A 490 -0.63 -9.20 -35.60
CA SER A 490 -1.07 -9.11 -34.22
C SER A 490 -0.83 -10.44 -33.49
N THR A 491 -0.36 -10.39 -32.26
CA THR A 491 -0.18 -11.57 -31.40
C THR A 491 -1.49 -12.22 -30.97
N GLY A 492 -2.59 -11.45 -30.98
CA GLY A 492 -3.83 -11.84 -30.33
C GLY A 492 -3.84 -11.62 -28.82
N ALA A 493 -2.90 -10.83 -28.27
CA ALA A 493 -2.96 -10.36 -26.90
C ALA A 493 -4.30 -9.64 -26.63
N ALA A 494 -4.92 -9.94 -25.48
CA ALA A 494 -6.31 -9.58 -25.20
C ALA A 494 -6.59 -8.06 -25.22
N LEU A 495 -5.59 -7.25 -24.85
CA LEU A 495 -5.66 -5.79 -24.91
C LEU A 495 -4.78 -5.25 -26.04
N ARG A 496 -5.41 -4.68 -27.08
CA ARG A 496 -4.71 -3.84 -28.07
C ARG A 496 -4.79 -2.37 -27.66
N ILE A 497 -3.65 -1.71 -27.70
CA ILE A 497 -3.47 -0.30 -27.38
C ILE A 497 -3.03 0.41 -28.66
N THR A 498 -3.80 1.34 -29.19
CA THR A 498 -3.49 2.04 -30.45
C THR A 498 -2.88 3.39 -30.16
N LEU A 499 -1.69 3.65 -30.70
CA LEU A 499 -1.08 4.99 -30.70
C LEU A 499 -1.72 5.85 -31.81
N ASN A 500 -2.12 7.07 -31.48
CA ASN A 500 -2.65 8.05 -32.44
C ASN A 500 -1.81 9.35 -32.44
N PRO A 501 -0.73 9.43 -33.25
CA PRO A 501 0.12 10.62 -33.34
C PRO A 501 -0.56 11.84 -33.98
N SER A 502 -1.75 11.67 -34.60
CA SER A 502 -2.50 12.79 -35.19
C SER A 502 -3.21 13.64 -34.14
N GLN A 503 -3.69 13.00 -33.05
CA GLN A 503 -4.36 13.66 -31.95
C GLN A 503 -3.31 14.18 -30.97
N LYS A 504 -3.05 15.48 -30.97
CA LYS A 504 -2.00 16.15 -30.20
C LYS A 504 -2.60 17.00 -29.09
N TYR A 505 -1.90 17.06 -27.95
CA TYR A 505 -2.30 17.80 -26.77
C TYR A 505 -1.21 18.81 -26.36
N GLN A 506 -0.91 18.94 -25.07
CA GLN A 506 0.17 19.79 -24.57
C GLN A 506 1.57 19.23 -24.87
N ARG A 507 2.57 20.11 -24.82
CA ARG A 507 3.99 19.73 -24.82
C ARG A 507 4.55 19.73 -23.41
N ILE A 508 5.36 18.74 -23.12
CA ILE A 508 6.09 18.62 -21.86
C ILE A 508 7.13 19.75 -21.75
N LYS A 509 7.15 20.39 -20.58
CA LYS A 509 8.17 21.32 -20.11
C LYS A 509 9.32 20.56 -19.46
N GLY A 510 9.01 19.70 -18.50
CA GLY A 510 9.98 18.86 -17.82
C GLY A 510 9.55 18.50 -16.39
N PHE A 511 10.51 17.94 -15.64
CA PHE A 511 10.30 17.42 -14.29
C PHE A 511 11.42 17.90 -13.38
N GLY A 512 11.17 17.92 -12.07
CA GLY A 512 12.09 18.53 -11.11
C GLY A 512 11.82 18.18 -9.64
N GLY A 513 12.50 18.91 -8.76
CA GLY A 513 12.25 18.92 -7.32
C GLY A 513 12.62 20.27 -6.69
N ALA A 514 12.41 20.45 -5.39
CA ALA A 514 12.70 21.67 -4.65
C ALA A 514 14.08 21.66 -3.94
N MET A 515 14.87 22.72 -4.15
CA MET A 515 16.11 23.01 -3.42
C MET A 515 15.79 23.87 -2.18
N THR A 516 15.16 23.24 -1.18
CA THR A 516 14.88 23.84 0.12
C THR A 516 16.14 23.93 0.99
N ASP A 517 16.09 24.69 2.08
CA ASP A 517 17.18 24.70 3.07
C ASP A 517 17.42 23.29 3.62
N ALA A 518 16.36 22.52 3.89
CA ALA A 518 16.46 21.12 4.33
C ALA A 518 17.14 20.23 3.30
N ALA A 519 16.78 20.31 2.02
CA ALA A 519 17.46 19.56 0.97
C ALA A 519 18.94 19.95 0.87
N ALA A 520 19.24 21.24 0.94
CA ALA A 520 20.61 21.74 0.88
C ALA A 520 21.46 21.30 2.09
N VAL A 521 20.91 21.35 3.31
CA VAL A 521 21.55 20.84 4.54
C VAL A 521 21.81 19.34 4.45
N ASN A 522 20.84 18.55 4.01
CA ASN A 522 21.01 17.10 3.90
C ASN A 522 22.06 16.72 2.86
N ILE A 523 22.04 17.35 1.68
CA ILE A 523 23.09 17.12 0.67
C ILE A 523 24.46 17.48 1.26
N LEU A 524 24.62 18.67 1.85
CA LEU A 524 25.91 19.11 2.40
C LEU A 524 26.38 18.35 3.65
N SER A 525 25.53 17.52 4.26
CA SER A 525 25.92 16.63 5.38
C SER A 525 26.68 15.37 4.94
N LEU A 526 26.68 15.06 3.63
CA LEU A 526 27.47 13.99 3.01
C LEU A 526 28.89 14.44 2.67
N SER A 527 29.80 13.50 2.42
CA SER A 527 31.12 13.77 1.85
C SER A 527 31.01 14.33 0.43
N SER A 528 32.04 15.04 -0.05
CA SER A 528 32.02 15.63 -1.41
C SER A 528 31.75 14.59 -2.52
N GLY A 529 32.26 13.37 -2.36
CA GLY A 529 31.99 12.29 -3.31
C GLY A 529 30.53 11.84 -3.29
N ALA A 530 29.95 11.65 -2.11
CA ALA A 530 28.54 11.26 -1.98
C ALA A 530 27.59 12.39 -2.41
N GLN A 531 27.95 13.65 -2.17
CA GLN A 531 27.27 14.83 -2.73
C GLN A 531 27.26 14.83 -4.27
N ASP A 532 28.42 14.61 -4.90
CA ASP A 532 28.52 14.60 -6.36
C ASP A 532 27.75 13.42 -6.97
N GLN A 533 27.73 12.26 -6.31
CA GLN A 533 26.87 11.15 -6.71
C GLN A 533 25.39 11.53 -6.61
N LEU A 534 24.93 12.08 -5.48
CA LEU A 534 23.53 12.49 -5.29
C LEU A 534 23.07 13.51 -6.34
N LEU A 535 23.86 14.56 -6.59
CA LEU A 535 23.55 15.56 -7.62
C LEU A 535 23.57 14.96 -9.04
N ARG A 536 24.48 14.03 -9.34
CA ARG A 536 24.49 13.30 -10.62
C ARG A 536 23.21 12.50 -10.83
N GLN A 537 22.69 11.85 -9.79
CA GLN A 537 21.48 11.04 -9.88
C GLN A 537 20.26 11.85 -10.34
N TYR A 538 20.10 13.09 -9.88
CA TYR A 538 19.04 13.95 -10.39
C TYR A 538 19.37 14.59 -11.74
N PHE A 539 20.52 15.25 -11.86
CA PHE A 539 20.71 16.26 -12.92
C PHE A 539 21.55 15.81 -14.11
N SER A 540 22.35 14.75 -14.00
CA SER A 540 23.29 14.36 -15.06
C SER A 540 22.70 13.36 -16.08
N PRO A 541 23.30 13.24 -17.28
CA PRO A 541 22.94 12.24 -18.29
C PRO A 541 23.13 10.77 -17.88
N ASP A 542 23.72 10.50 -16.71
CA ASP A 542 23.85 9.16 -16.15
C ASP A 542 22.71 8.85 -15.14
N GLY A 543 22.17 9.91 -14.53
CA GLY A 543 20.98 9.92 -13.69
C GLY A 543 19.70 10.17 -14.49
N ILE A 544 18.73 10.84 -13.87
CA ILE A 544 17.34 10.94 -14.36
C ILE A 544 16.98 12.28 -15.03
N GLU A 545 17.99 13.12 -15.30
CA GLU A 545 17.93 14.34 -16.12
C GLU A 545 16.81 15.32 -15.75
N TYR A 546 16.64 15.59 -14.45
CA TYR A 546 15.80 16.68 -13.95
C TYR A 546 16.12 18.00 -14.65
N ARG A 547 15.06 18.69 -15.09
CA ARG A 547 15.12 19.93 -15.88
C ARG A 547 14.67 21.15 -15.10
N PHE A 548 13.86 20.97 -14.06
CA PHE A 548 13.31 22.02 -13.22
C PHE A 548 13.84 21.95 -11.79
N VAL A 549 13.99 23.11 -11.15
CA VAL A 549 14.24 23.20 -9.70
C VAL A 549 13.40 24.33 -9.10
N ARG A 550 12.58 24.01 -8.09
CA ARG A 550 11.87 25.01 -7.28
C ARG A 550 12.82 25.56 -6.21
N VAL A 551 12.90 26.87 -6.07
CA VAL A 551 13.77 27.55 -5.08
C VAL A 551 12.90 28.39 -4.15
N PRO A 552 12.88 28.10 -2.83
CA PRO A 552 12.18 28.97 -1.88
C PRO A 552 12.80 30.36 -1.82
N VAL A 553 11.95 31.37 -1.96
CA VAL A 553 12.32 32.77 -1.72
C VAL A 553 12.30 32.99 -0.20
N ALA A 554 13.51 32.98 0.39
CA ALA A 554 13.76 32.91 1.82
C ALA A 554 13.19 31.63 2.48
N SER A 555 12.70 31.72 3.72
CA SER A 555 12.39 30.56 4.55
C SER A 555 11.03 29.89 4.26
N CYS A 556 11.00 28.57 4.49
CA CYS A 556 9.83 27.70 4.41
C CYS A 556 9.68 26.85 5.68
N ASP A 557 8.70 25.95 5.75
CA ASP A 557 8.59 24.96 6.81
C ASP A 557 9.75 23.96 6.82
N PHE A 558 10.35 23.72 5.64
CA PHE A 558 11.62 23.02 5.43
C PHE A 558 12.86 23.94 5.56
N SER A 559 12.75 25.01 6.35
CA SER A 559 13.89 25.74 6.91
C SER A 559 14.18 25.31 8.35
N THR A 560 15.40 25.58 8.82
CA THR A 560 15.81 25.37 10.22
C THR A 560 15.43 26.52 11.15
N ARG A 561 15.08 27.69 10.58
CA ARG A 561 14.65 28.91 11.29
C ARG A 561 13.72 29.74 10.40
N LEU A 562 12.98 30.65 11.02
CA LEU A 562 12.27 31.74 10.34
C LEU A 562 13.27 32.83 9.86
N TYR A 563 13.10 33.32 8.62
CA TYR A 563 13.75 34.53 8.08
C TYR A 563 13.11 35.02 6.77
N THR A 564 13.29 36.31 6.47
CA THR A 564 13.17 36.85 5.09
C THR A 564 14.48 37.55 4.69
N TYR A 565 14.52 38.16 3.50
CA TYR A 565 15.68 38.95 3.05
C TYR A 565 15.63 40.41 3.50
N ALA A 566 14.49 40.89 4.02
CA ALA A 566 14.25 42.29 4.37
C ALA A 566 13.47 42.41 5.69
N ASP A 567 13.95 41.73 6.74
CA ASP A 567 13.29 41.69 8.06
C ASP A 567 13.34 43.04 8.81
N THR A 568 14.11 44.04 8.34
CA THR A 568 14.18 45.41 8.90
C THR A 568 12.83 46.13 8.79
N PRO A 569 12.15 46.49 9.91
CA PRO A 569 10.82 47.08 9.84
C PRO A 569 10.77 48.44 9.16
N GLY A 570 9.91 48.59 8.15
CA GLY A 570 9.70 49.85 7.44
C GLY A 570 10.67 50.11 6.29
N ASP A 571 11.46 49.13 5.88
CA ASP A 571 12.37 49.23 4.73
C ASP A 571 11.62 49.11 3.38
N TYR A 572 10.78 50.11 3.07
CA TYR A 572 9.96 50.13 1.84
C TYR A 572 10.80 50.19 0.55
N ASP A 573 12.02 50.73 0.65
CA ASP A 573 12.99 50.88 -0.44
C ASP A 573 13.91 49.64 -0.59
N LEU A 574 13.80 48.66 0.32
CA LEU A 574 14.59 47.42 0.34
C LEU A 574 16.12 47.64 0.43
N GLN A 575 16.55 48.70 1.12
CA GLN A 575 17.96 49.08 1.24
C GLN A 575 18.80 48.05 2.00
N ASN A 576 18.18 47.30 2.92
CA ASN A 576 18.81 46.24 3.71
C ASN A 576 18.59 44.84 3.10
N PHE A 577 18.00 44.74 1.90
CA PHE A 577 17.73 43.44 1.27
C PHE A 577 19.04 42.65 1.10
N THR A 578 19.12 41.52 1.79
CA THR A 578 20.32 40.67 1.81
C THR A 578 19.91 39.20 1.72
N LEU A 579 20.52 38.45 0.79
CA LEU A 579 20.35 37.00 0.75
C LEU A 579 20.88 36.35 2.02
N ALA A 580 20.23 35.28 2.48
CA ALA A 580 20.62 34.65 3.72
C ALA A 580 21.88 33.77 3.54
N LYS A 581 22.54 33.42 4.65
CA LYS A 581 23.65 32.45 4.65
C LYS A 581 23.22 31.10 4.06
N GLU A 582 21.93 30.75 4.22
CA GLU A 582 21.30 29.55 3.66
C GLU A 582 21.33 29.57 2.12
N ASP A 583 21.16 30.73 1.49
CA ASP A 583 21.29 30.89 0.04
C ASP A 583 22.75 30.88 -0.40
N ILE A 584 23.56 31.78 0.17
CA ILE A 584 24.93 32.07 -0.27
C ILE A 584 25.86 30.87 -0.06
N HIS A 585 25.69 30.12 1.03
CA HIS A 585 26.57 29.00 1.37
C HIS A 585 25.98 27.62 1.08
N MET A 586 24.68 27.49 0.78
CA MET A 586 24.05 26.19 0.53
C MET A 586 23.30 26.13 -0.80
N LYS A 587 22.18 26.86 -0.96
CA LYS A 587 21.32 26.73 -2.15
C LYS A 587 22.05 27.13 -3.44
N ILE A 588 22.71 28.28 -3.46
CA ILE A 588 23.37 28.81 -4.67
C ILE A 588 24.53 27.90 -5.13
N PRO A 589 25.48 27.47 -4.27
CA PRO A 589 26.53 26.53 -4.67
C PRO A 589 26.00 25.18 -5.18
N LEU A 590 24.92 24.65 -4.59
CA LEU A 590 24.31 23.39 -5.06
C LEU A 590 23.58 23.56 -6.39
N LEU A 591 22.89 24.68 -6.62
CA LEU A 591 22.25 25.00 -7.90
C LEU A 591 23.29 25.16 -9.02
N GLN A 592 24.42 25.83 -8.74
CA GLN A 592 25.53 25.94 -9.69
C GLN A 592 26.14 24.57 -10.04
N ARG A 593 26.34 23.68 -9.05
CA ARG A 593 26.80 22.30 -9.28
C ARG A 593 25.79 21.46 -10.07
N ALA A 594 24.50 21.55 -9.75
CA ALA A 594 23.42 20.89 -10.50
C ALA A 594 23.38 21.35 -11.96
N GLN A 595 23.51 22.66 -12.22
CA GLN A 595 23.54 23.23 -13.56
C GLN A 595 24.80 22.83 -14.33
N ALA A 596 25.96 22.70 -13.68
CA ALA A 596 27.20 22.22 -14.29
C ALA A 596 27.19 20.70 -14.59
N LEU A 597 26.35 19.92 -13.90
CA LEU A 597 26.19 18.48 -14.14
C LEU A 597 25.16 18.14 -15.23
N SER A 598 24.26 19.06 -15.57
CA SER A 598 23.21 18.84 -16.57
C SER A 598 23.67 19.16 -17.98
N ALA A 599 23.20 18.38 -18.97
CA ALA A 599 23.56 18.58 -20.38
C ALA A 599 22.91 19.80 -21.04
N GLN A 600 21.96 20.46 -20.35
CA GLN A 600 21.29 21.68 -20.79
C GLN A 600 21.00 22.57 -19.55
N PRO A 601 20.90 23.91 -19.70
CA PRO A 601 20.59 24.81 -18.59
C PRO A 601 19.33 24.39 -17.81
N LEU A 602 19.31 24.54 -16.49
CA LEU A 602 18.16 24.20 -15.64
C LEU A 602 17.12 25.33 -15.66
N ASN A 603 15.84 24.96 -15.71
CA ASN A 603 14.72 25.88 -15.57
C ASN A 603 14.43 26.09 -14.07
N LEU A 604 15.07 27.10 -13.47
CA LEU A 604 14.79 27.48 -12.09
C LEU A 604 13.45 28.22 -11.99
N PHE A 605 12.61 27.89 -11.01
CA PHE A 605 11.45 28.71 -10.65
C PHE A 605 11.40 28.97 -9.14
N ALA A 606 10.82 30.11 -8.74
CA ALA A 606 10.82 30.52 -7.33
C ALA A 606 9.43 30.84 -6.79
N SER A 607 9.23 30.52 -5.52
CA SER A 607 7.97 30.66 -4.78
C SER A 607 8.25 31.23 -3.40
N ALA A 608 7.47 32.20 -2.94
CA ALA A 608 7.62 32.82 -1.62
C ALA A 608 6.49 32.36 -0.68
N TRP A 609 6.82 31.90 0.52
CA TRP A 609 5.82 31.49 1.52
C TRP A 609 5.28 32.68 2.31
N SER A 610 6.12 33.68 2.63
CA SER A 610 5.69 34.87 3.38
C SER A 610 6.46 36.10 2.93
N ALA A 611 5.77 37.23 2.91
CA ALA A 611 6.42 38.55 2.95
C ALA A 611 7.10 38.79 4.31
N PRO A 612 8.08 39.72 4.38
CA PRO A 612 8.58 40.27 5.63
C PRO A 612 7.46 40.61 6.61
N ALA A 613 7.62 40.23 7.88
CA ALA A 613 6.54 40.27 8.87
C ALA A 613 5.88 41.66 8.97
N TRP A 614 6.67 42.73 8.94
CA TRP A 614 6.21 44.12 9.05
C TRP A 614 5.32 44.59 7.88
N LEU A 615 5.38 43.93 6.71
CA LEU A 615 4.46 44.16 5.57
C LEU A 615 3.10 43.48 5.75
N LYS A 616 2.92 42.58 6.73
CA LYS A 616 1.73 41.75 6.89
C LYS A 616 0.77 42.28 7.95
N THR A 617 -0.53 42.01 7.78
CA THR A 617 -1.61 42.49 8.65
C THR A 617 -1.57 41.92 10.08
N ASN A 618 -0.81 40.85 10.30
CA ASN A 618 -0.64 40.19 11.60
C ASN A 618 0.76 40.37 12.22
N ASP A 619 1.66 41.12 11.57
CA ASP A 619 3.06 41.32 11.98
C ASP A 619 3.85 40.03 12.28
N ALA A 620 3.48 38.91 11.62
CA ALA A 620 4.10 37.60 11.81
C ALA A 620 4.24 36.82 10.49
N LEU A 621 5.26 35.96 10.40
CA LEU A 621 5.46 35.12 9.21
C LEU A 621 4.44 33.97 9.11
N THR A 622 3.87 33.52 10.23
CA THR A 622 2.91 32.40 10.32
C THR A 622 1.49 32.86 10.69
N GLY A 623 0.53 31.92 10.70
CA GLY A 623 -0.88 32.20 10.98
C GLY A 623 -1.58 33.02 9.89
N LYS A 624 -2.84 33.41 10.14
CA LYS A 624 -3.60 34.25 9.20
C LYS A 624 -2.97 35.63 9.09
N GLY A 625 -2.59 36.03 7.87
CA GLY A 625 -1.97 37.32 7.60
C GLY A 625 -1.74 37.55 6.10
N SER A 626 -2.44 38.54 5.55
CA SER A 626 -2.28 39.09 4.20
C SER A 626 -1.36 40.33 4.21
N LEU A 627 -1.08 40.93 3.04
CA LEU A 627 -0.36 42.20 2.97
C LEU A 627 -1.18 43.37 3.56
N LYS A 628 -0.51 44.29 4.25
CA LYS A 628 -1.08 45.58 4.69
C LYS A 628 -1.42 46.47 3.50
N GLY A 629 -2.32 47.42 3.71
CA GLY A 629 -2.75 48.37 2.69
C GLY A 629 -3.69 47.72 1.66
N LYS A 630 -3.41 47.95 0.37
CA LYS A 630 -4.16 47.41 -0.77
C LYS A 630 -3.26 47.35 -2.03
N PRO A 631 -3.62 46.57 -3.06
CA PRO A 631 -2.97 46.62 -4.37
C PRO A 631 -2.85 48.04 -4.93
N GLY A 632 -1.73 48.33 -5.60
CA GLY A 632 -1.30 49.67 -5.97
C GLY A 632 -0.71 50.51 -4.83
N GLY A 633 -0.80 50.05 -3.57
CA GLY A 633 -0.26 50.69 -2.37
C GLY A 633 1.24 50.42 -2.16
N LYS A 634 1.86 51.13 -1.20
CA LYS A 634 3.32 51.06 -0.97
C LYS A 634 3.76 49.65 -0.54
N GLU A 635 2.99 48.98 0.32
CA GLU A 635 3.31 47.66 0.85
C GLU A 635 3.32 46.60 -0.26
N HIS A 636 2.33 46.67 -1.14
CA HIS A 636 2.15 45.77 -2.28
C HIS A 636 3.21 46.01 -3.37
N LYS A 637 3.65 47.26 -3.54
CA LYS A 637 4.78 47.64 -4.41
C LYS A 637 6.13 47.21 -3.86
N THR A 638 6.39 47.40 -2.57
CA THR A 638 7.59 46.86 -1.91
C THR A 638 7.64 45.34 -2.04
N TRP A 639 6.50 44.64 -1.89
CA TRP A 639 6.46 43.19 -2.10
C TRP A 639 6.71 42.77 -3.55
N ALA A 640 6.20 43.51 -4.53
CA ALA A 640 6.55 43.29 -5.94
C ALA A 640 8.04 43.51 -6.21
N GLN A 641 8.63 44.59 -5.66
CA GLN A 641 10.07 44.87 -5.80
C GLN A 641 10.96 43.87 -5.04
N TYR A 642 10.47 43.25 -3.97
CA TYR A 642 11.18 42.18 -3.26
C TYR A 642 11.40 40.96 -4.17
N TYR A 643 10.42 40.61 -5.02
CA TYR A 643 10.60 39.58 -6.06
C TYR A 643 11.63 40.01 -7.12
N ILE A 644 11.62 41.28 -7.57
CA ILE A 644 12.62 41.78 -8.53
C ILE A 644 14.02 41.71 -7.91
N ARG A 645 14.17 42.16 -6.66
CA ARG A 645 15.45 42.16 -5.96
C ARG A 645 15.99 40.75 -5.69
N PHE A 646 15.13 39.78 -5.41
CA PHE A 646 15.51 38.38 -5.36
C PHE A 646 16.13 37.89 -6.69
N LEU A 647 15.53 38.25 -7.84
CA LEU A 647 16.06 37.93 -9.15
C LEU A 647 17.39 38.66 -9.45
N GLU A 648 17.53 39.93 -9.03
CA GLU A 648 18.80 40.66 -9.12
C GLU A 648 19.92 39.99 -8.32
N GLU A 649 19.68 39.67 -7.05
CA GLU A 649 20.69 39.09 -6.17
C GLU A 649 21.12 37.68 -6.62
N TYR A 650 20.19 36.80 -7.02
CA TYR A 650 20.54 35.50 -7.61
C TYR A 650 21.24 35.64 -8.97
N GLY A 651 20.87 36.65 -9.76
CA GLY A 651 21.51 36.97 -11.04
C GLY A 651 23.01 37.27 -10.91
N LYS A 652 23.45 37.87 -9.79
CA LYS A 652 24.89 38.09 -9.49
C LYS A 652 25.70 36.79 -9.38
N TYR A 653 25.04 35.66 -9.12
CA TYR A 653 25.65 34.32 -9.06
C TYR A 653 25.46 33.52 -10.36
N ASN A 654 25.08 34.18 -11.47
CA ASN A 654 24.78 33.60 -12.78
C ASN A 654 23.61 32.57 -12.77
N LEU A 655 22.73 32.64 -11.76
CA LEU A 655 21.51 31.83 -11.70
C LEU A 655 20.33 32.66 -12.23
N SER A 656 19.66 32.17 -13.27
CA SER A 656 18.51 32.84 -13.90
C SER A 656 17.23 32.02 -13.74
N PHE A 657 16.11 32.72 -13.57
CA PHE A 657 14.81 32.10 -13.32
C PHE A 657 13.95 32.07 -14.59
N TRP A 658 13.58 30.86 -14.99
CA TRP A 658 12.56 30.59 -15.99
C TRP A 658 11.20 31.14 -15.56
N GLY A 659 10.87 31.04 -14.26
CA GLY A 659 9.57 31.46 -13.74
C GLY A 659 9.52 31.83 -12.27
N LEU A 660 8.37 32.33 -11.86
CA LEU A 660 7.99 32.67 -10.49
C LEU A 660 6.54 32.24 -10.26
N THR A 661 6.17 31.93 -9.02
CA THR A 661 4.77 31.87 -8.60
C THR A 661 4.40 33.14 -7.84
N SER A 662 3.11 33.50 -7.84
CA SER A 662 2.59 34.64 -7.06
C SER A 662 2.68 34.47 -5.53
N GLY A 663 3.11 33.31 -5.04
CA GLY A 663 3.20 32.97 -3.63
C GLY A 663 2.74 31.54 -3.38
N ASN A 664 3.37 30.84 -2.44
CA ASN A 664 3.12 29.45 -2.10
C ASN A 664 1.84 29.32 -1.24
N GLU A 665 0.90 28.46 -1.64
CA GLU A 665 -0.37 28.19 -0.95
C GLU A 665 -1.08 29.46 -0.43
N PRO A 666 -1.50 30.41 -1.29
CA PRO A 666 -2.21 31.63 -0.89
C PRO A 666 -3.43 31.40 0.03
N THR A 667 -4.06 30.22 0.02
CA THR A 667 -5.14 29.91 0.97
C THR A 667 -4.66 29.64 2.39
N ALA A 668 -3.41 29.19 2.57
CA ALA A 668 -2.82 28.93 3.89
C ALA A 668 -2.83 30.17 4.79
N GLY A 669 -2.47 31.33 4.21
CA GLY A 669 -2.40 32.60 4.93
C GLY A 669 -3.76 33.20 5.27
N GLU A 670 -4.86 32.56 4.89
CA GLU A 670 -6.21 32.87 5.36
C GLU A 670 -6.62 32.05 6.60
N ILE A 671 -5.86 31.02 6.99
CA ILE A 671 -6.17 30.11 8.09
C ILE A 671 -5.56 30.61 9.42
N THR A 672 -6.40 30.91 10.41
CA THR A 672 -6.02 31.58 11.68
C THR A 672 -4.78 31.00 12.34
N ASN A 673 -4.74 29.67 12.49
CA ASN A 673 -3.69 28.94 13.20
C ASN A 673 -2.78 28.13 12.25
N TYR A 674 -2.55 28.61 11.02
CA TYR A 674 -1.59 27.95 10.11
C TYR A 674 -0.19 27.98 10.73
N SER A 675 0.48 26.82 10.78
CA SER A 675 1.58 26.57 11.70
C SER A 675 2.94 27.12 11.23
N PHE A 676 3.13 27.31 9.92
CA PHE A 676 4.38 27.77 9.31
C PHE A 676 4.16 29.00 8.41
N GLN A 677 5.20 29.39 7.65
CA GLN A 677 5.18 30.59 6.82
C GLN A 677 4.05 30.55 5.78
N ALA A 678 3.23 31.60 5.73
CA ALA A 678 2.14 31.72 4.77
C ALA A 678 1.76 33.20 4.52
N LEU A 679 1.25 33.54 3.33
CA LEU A 679 0.77 34.88 2.99
C LEU A 679 -0.61 34.81 2.34
N GLY A 680 -1.61 35.40 3.02
CA GLY A 680 -3.01 35.30 2.60
C GLY A 680 -3.31 36.11 1.35
N PHE A 681 -3.87 35.45 0.33
CA PHE A 681 -4.52 36.10 -0.80
C PHE A 681 -5.84 35.40 -1.13
N THR A 682 -6.91 36.17 -1.31
CA THR A 682 -8.07 35.73 -2.11
C THR A 682 -7.71 35.81 -3.60
N PRO A 683 -8.39 35.09 -4.51
CA PRO A 683 -8.11 35.20 -5.94
C PRO A 683 -8.29 36.62 -6.49
N GLU A 684 -9.20 37.44 -5.93
CA GLU A 684 -9.36 38.86 -6.28
C GLU A 684 -8.13 39.68 -5.86
N THR A 685 -7.62 39.49 -4.63
CA THR A 685 -6.43 40.21 -4.18
C THR A 685 -5.16 39.76 -4.91
N GLN A 686 -5.08 38.49 -5.31
CA GLN A 686 -4.00 37.98 -6.16
C GLN A 686 -4.08 38.60 -7.57
N ARG A 687 -5.27 38.64 -8.19
CA ARG A 687 -5.53 39.33 -9.46
C ARG A 687 -5.08 40.79 -9.41
N ASP A 688 -5.57 41.54 -8.42
CA ASP A 688 -5.33 42.98 -8.32
C ASP A 688 -3.85 43.31 -8.08
N TRP A 689 -3.16 42.52 -7.24
CA TRP A 689 -1.72 42.66 -7.01
C TRP A 689 -0.89 42.34 -8.27
N ILE A 690 -1.28 41.33 -9.05
CA ILE A 690 -0.63 41.02 -10.33
C ILE A 690 -0.86 42.12 -11.36
N ALA A 691 -2.09 42.65 -11.46
CA ALA A 691 -2.46 43.70 -12.41
C ALA A 691 -1.78 45.05 -12.13
N LEU A 692 -1.63 45.42 -10.85
CA LEU A 692 -1.20 46.76 -10.43
C LEU A 692 0.26 46.85 -9.99
N ASP A 693 0.85 45.77 -9.48
CA ASP A 693 2.16 45.80 -8.83
C ASP A 693 3.15 44.77 -9.42
N LEU A 694 2.91 43.46 -9.26
CA LEU A 694 3.90 42.43 -9.65
C LEU A 694 4.12 42.33 -11.16
N GLY A 695 3.04 42.30 -11.95
CA GLY A 695 3.11 42.23 -13.41
C GLY A 695 3.81 43.44 -14.03
N PRO A 696 3.42 44.68 -13.66
CA PRO A 696 4.15 45.90 -14.04
C PRO A 696 5.61 45.92 -13.58
N ALA A 697 5.92 45.51 -12.34
CA ALA A 697 7.30 45.46 -11.84
C ALA A 697 8.17 44.51 -12.68
N LEU A 698 7.72 43.27 -12.90
CA LEU A 698 8.43 42.30 -13.75
C LEU A 698 8.64 42.83 -15.17
N HIS A 699 7.61 43.41 -15.78
CA HIS A 699 7.69 43.96 -17.14
C HIS A 699 8.64 45.16 -17.25
N SER A 700 8.72 46.01 -16.22
CA SER A 700 9.64 47.14 -16.16
C SER A 700 11.11 46.75 -15.89
N SER A 701 11.34 45.56 -15.36
CA SER A 701 12.67 45.04 -15.00
C SER A 701 13.39 44.37 -16.19
N SER A 702 14.67 44.06 -15.99
CA SER A 702 15.45 43.17 -16.87
C SER A 702 14.88 41.74 -16.96
N PHE A 703 14.00 41.34 -16.05
CA PHE A 703 13.40 40.01 -15.94
C PHE A 703 12.03 39.88 -16.62
N SER A 704 11.67 40.80 -17.52
CA SER A 704 10.40 40.83 -18.26
C SER A 704 10.06 39.59 -19.12
N LYS A 705 10.97 38.60 -19.19
CA LYS A 705 10.79 37.29 -19.84
C LYS A 705 10.46 36.14 -18.86
N THR A 706 10.63 36.34 -17.56
CA THR A 706 10.36 35.33 -16.52
C THR A 706 8.86 35.05 -16.43
N ARG A 707 8.49 33.76 -16.43
CA ARG A 707 7.10 33.29 -16.50
C ARG A 707 6.41 33.36 -15.15
N LEU A 708 5.36 34.17 -15.02
CA LEU A 708 4.53 34.23 -13.81
C LEU A 708 3.44 33.15 -13.83
N MET A 709 3.40 32.34 -12.77
CA MET A 709 2.37 31.35 -12.49
C MET A 709 1.47 31.82 -11.34
N ILE A 710 0.16 31.59 -11.48
CA ILE A 710 -0.84 31.88 -10.44
C ILE A 710 -1.26 30.61 -9.69
N LEU A 711 -2.13 30.76 -8.69
CA LEU A 711 -2.55 29.71 -7.75
C LEU A 711 -1.38 29.19 -6.90
N ASP A 712 -0.61 28.19 -7.35
CA ASP A 712 0.46 27.54 -6.57
C ASP A 712 -0.06 26.97 -5.23
N ASP A 713 -1.19 26.25 -5.36
CA ASP A 713 -2.01 25.67 -4.29
C ASP A 713 -2.83 24.49 -4.88
N ASN A 714 -3.64 23.84 -4.06
CA ASN A 714 -4.37 22.61 -4.33
C ASN A 714 -5.34 22.72 -5.51
N ARG A 715 -5.34 21.73 -6.43
CA ARG A 715 -6.17 21.75 -7.66
C ARG A 715 -7.68 21.85 -7.43
N LEU A 716 -8.14 21.54 -6.21
CA LEU A 716 -9.51 21.79 -5.71
C LEU A 716 -10.02 23.23 -5.95
N LEU A 717 -9.11 24.21 -5.97
CA LEU A 717 -9.43 25.63 -6.13
C LEU A 717 -9.74 26.02 -7.60
N LEU A 718 -9.51 25.09 -8.54
CA LEU A 718 -9.82 25.22 -9.94
C LEU A 718 -11.23 24.70 -10.28
N PRO A 719 -11.93 25.28 -11.28
CA PRO A 719 -11.51 26.38 -12.14
C PRO A 719 -11.76 27.77 -11.55
N HIS A 720 -12.26 27.89 -10.31
CA HIS A 720 -12.71 29.18 -9.76
C HIS A 720 -11.58 30.22 -9.66
N TRP A 721 -10.42 29.84 -9.12
CA TRP A 721 -9.28 30.75 -8.97
C TRP A 721 -8.78 31.28 -10.31
N ALA A 722 -8.65 30.39 -11.30
CA ALA A 722 -8.31 30.74 -12.68
C ALA A 722 -9.33 31.70 -13.29
N LYS A 723 -10.64 31.46 -13.08
CA LYS A 723 -11.69 32.36 -13.58
C LYS A 723 -11.57 33.78 -13.05
N VAL A 724 -11.39 33.94 -11.74
CA VAL A 724 -11.31 35.27 -11.11
C VAL A 724 -10.08 36.05 -11.59
N VAL A 725 -8.92 35.38 -11.75
CA VAL A 725 -7.68 36.05 -12.15
C VAL A 725 -7.57 36.26 -13.67
N LEU A 726 -7.93 35.26 -14.49
CA LEU A 726 -7.70 35.28 -15.94
C LEU A 726 -8.81 35.96 -16.74
N SER A 727 -9.99 36.19 -16.16
CA SER A 727 -11.03 37.02 -16.81
C SER A 727 -10.79 38.53 -16.69
N ASP A 728 -9.78 38.98 -15.94
CA ASP A 728 -9.31 40.37 -15.97
C ASP A 728 -8.05 40.49 -16.84
N ILE A 729 -8.19 41.18 -17.97
CA ILE A 729 -7.12 41.37 -18.95
C ILE A 729 -5.90 42.16 -18.41
N GLN A 730 -6.07 42.96 -17.35
CA GLN A 730 -4.95 43.69 -16.72
C GLN A 730 -4.04 42.74 -15.93
N ALA A 731 -4.59 41.70 -15.30
CA ALA A 731 -3.82 40.63 -14.66
C ALA A 731 -3.37 39.59 -15.68
N ALA A 732 -4.30 39.08 -16.50
CA ALA A 732 -4.12 37.94 -17.39
C ALA A 732 -2.99 38.13 -18.42
N ARG A 733 -2.69 39.36 -18.84
CA ARG A 733 -1.56 39.68 -19.74
C ARG A 733 -0.17 39.44 -19.14
N HIS A 734 -0.06 39.35 -17.81
CA HIS A 734 1.20 39.09 -17.09
C HIS A 734 1.33 37.62 -16.67
N VAL A 735 0.21 36.92 -16.53
CA VAL A 735 0.16 35.50 -16.20
C VAL A 735 0.55 34.66 -17.43
N HIS A 736 1.23 33.55 -17.19
CA HIS A 736 1.67 32.61 -18.23
C HIS A 736 1.15 31.18 -18.01
N GLY A 737 0.85 30.83 -16.76
CA GLY A 737 0.36 29.52 -16.39
C GLY A 737 -0.18 29.47 -14.97
N ILE A 738 -0.52 28.27 -14.52
CA ILE A 738 -1.17 27.99 -13.24
C ILE A 738 -0.39 26.87 -12.53
N GLY A 739 0.10 27.15 -11.33
CA GLY A 739 0.72 26.17 -10.45
C GLY A 739 -0.35 25.39 -9.69
N VAL A 740 -0.19 24.07 -9.58
CA VAL A 740 -1.10 23.19 -8.82
C VAL A 740 -0.35 22.26 -7.86
N HIS A 741 -0.94 22.01 -6.69
CA HIS A 741 -0.48 21.08 -5.66
C HIS A 741 -1.45 19.89 -5.52
N TRP A 742 -0.94 18.73 -5.08
CA TRP A 742 -1.67 17.44 -5.11
C TRP A 742 -2.40 17.03 -3.80
N TYR A 743 -2.29 17.81 -2.71
CA TYR A 743 -2.58 17.30 -1.36
C TYR A 743 -4.07 16.99 -1.10
N LEU A 744 -4.98 17.69 -1.78
CA LEU A 744 -6.43 17.54 -1.62
C LEU A 744 -7.11 16.77 -2.76
N ASP A 745 -6.35 16.08 -3.62
CA ASP A 745 -6.82 15.54 -4.90
C ASP A 745 -7.84 14.39 -4.78
N ARG A 746 -8.01 13.83 -3.58
CA ARG A 746 -9.09 12.89 -3.25
C ARG A 746 -10.46 13.56 -3.11
N LEU A 747 -10.52 14.89 -3.03
CA LEU A 747 -11.75 15.67 -2.92
C LEU A 747 -12.33 16.08 -4.28
N ALA A 748 -11.49 16.19 -5.32
CA ALA A 748 -11.90 16.61 -6.66
C ALA A 748 -11.10 15.89 -7.77
N PRO A 749 -11.77 15.20 -8.72
CA PRO A 749 -11.09 14.56 -9.85
C PRO A 749 -10.47 15.60 -10.82
N PRO A 750 -9.48 15.20 -11.63
CA PRO A 750 -8.77 16.12 -12.52
C PRO A 750 -9.65 16.65 -13.66
N ASP A 751 -10.71 15.93 -14.05
CA ASP A 751 -11.62 16.34 -15.13
C ASP A 751 -12.31 17.68 -14.85
N ILE A 752 -12.85 17.83 -13.64
CA ILE A 752 -13.62 19.02 -13.22
C ILE A 752 -12.73 20.18 -12.75
N THR A 753 -11.43 19.94 -12.56
CA THR A 753 -10.44 20.90 -12.06
C THR A 753 -9.48 21.31 -13.17
N LEU A 754 -8.54 20.43 -13.51
CA LEU A 754 -7.48 20.65 -14.50
C LEU A 754 -8.01 20.74 -15.93
N THR A 755 -8.68 19.69 -16.42
CA THR A 755 -9.21 19.65 -17.80
C THR A 755 -10.23 20.77 -18.03
N THR A 756 -11.15 20.98 -17.09
CA THR A 756 -12.11 22.10 -17.14
C THR A 756 -11.42 23.46 -17.17
N THR A 757 -10.31 23.65 -16.44
CA THR A 757 -9.52 24.90 -16.50
C THR A 757 -8.83 25.08 -17.84
N HIS A 758 -8.21 24.02 -18.38
CA HIS A 758 -7.58 24.09 -19.71
C HIS A 758 -8.60 24.38 -20.82
N HIS A 759 -9.81 23.82 -20.76
CA HIS A 759 -10.88 24.10 -21.73
C HIS A 759 -11.41 25.55 -21.65
N LEU A 760 -11.27 26.22 -20.51
CA LEU A 760 -11.64 27.62 -20.33
C LEU A 760 -10.51 28.59 -20.70
N TYR A 761 -9.25 28.20 -20.45
CA TYR A 761 -8.06 29.06 -20.58
C TYR A 761 -6.90 28.32 -21.29
N PRO A 762 -7.07 27.84 -22.53
CA PRO A 762 -6.12 26.92 -23.17
C PRO A 762 -4.74 27.53 -23.48
N GLU A 763 -4.67 28.86 -23.60
CA GLU A 763 -3.43 29.63 -23.80
C GLU A 763 -2.49 29.61 -22.58
N TYR A 764 -3.01 29.26 -21.39
CA TYR A 764 -2.28 29.27 -20.13
C TYR A 764 -1.89 27.84 -19.75
N PHE A 765 -0.60 27.59 -19.51
CA PHE A 765 -0.15 26.23 -19.20
C PHE A 765 -0.51 25.84 -17.75
N LEU A 766 -0.88 24.57 -17.54
CA LEU A 766 -0.94 23.97 -16.21
C LEU A 766 0.42 23.34 -15.88
N PHE A 767 0.87 23.45 -14.64
CA PHE A 767 2.14 22.88 -14.17
C PHE A 767 2.03 22.48 -12.69
N ALA A 768 2.36 21.24 -12.35
CA ALA A 768 2.39 20.80 -10.95
C ALA A 768 3.68 21.32 -10.30
N THR A 769 3.52 22.30 -9.42
CA THR A 769 4.63 23.04 -8.79
C THR A 769 5.16 22.39 -7.52
N GLU A 770 4.35 21.56 -6.87
CA GLU A 770 4.72 20.85 -5.64
C GLU A 770 3.88 19.58 -5.42
N ALA A 771 4.55 18.50 -5.04
CA ALA A 771 3.94 17.30 -4.48
C ALA A 771 4.92 16.55 -3.57
N CYS A 772 4.45 16.06 -2.42
CA CYS A 772 5.19 15.11 -1.59
C CYS A 772 4.29 14.02 -0.99
N SER A 773 4.84 12.82 -0.78
CA SER A 773 4.25 11.83 0.14
C SER A 773 4.75 12.04 1.57
N GLY A 774 4.07 11.48 2.57
CA GLY A 774 4.48 11.62 3.97
C GLY A 774 3.91 12.82 4.73
N TRP A 775 3.04 13.63 4.12
CA TRP A 775 2.41 14.78 4.78
C TRP A 775 1.23 14.40 5.69
N SER A 776 0.45 13.36 5.34
CA SER A 776 -0.86 13.13 5.96
C SER A 776 -0.74 12.61 7.40
N PRO A 777 -1.65 12.98 8.33
CA PRO A 777 -1.57 12.56 9.74
C PRO A 777 -1.60 11.05 9.99
N VAL A 778 -2.02 10.24 9.02
CA VAL A 778 -2.12 8.77 9.13
C VAL A 778 -0.98 8.01 8.43
N ASP A 779 -0.13 8.72 7.68
CA ASP A 779 1.02 8.18 6.93
C ASP A 779 2.10 9.27 6.87
N ARG A 780 2.58 9.72 8.04
CA ARG A 780 3.48 10.88 8.16
C ARG A 780 4.96 10.49 8.14
N GLY A 781 5.82 11.37 7.61
CA GLY A 781 7.27 11.17 7.56
C GLY A 781 7.71 10.09 6.57
N VAL A 782 8.99 9.72 6.62
CA VAL A 782 9.67 8.81 5.69
C VAL A 782 9.18 7.36 5.83
N ARG A 783 9.08 6.63 4.71
CA ARG A 783 8.90 5.17 4.67
C ARG A 783 9.85 4.55 3.64
N LEU A 784 11.05 4.19 4.07
CA LEU A 784 12.10 3.61 3.21
C LEU A 784 11.62 2.34 2.48
N GLY A 785 11.60 2.38 1.15
CA GLY A 785 11.13 1.29 0.30
C GLY A 785 9.62 1.24 0.09
N SER A 786 8.86 2.29 0.40
CA SER A 786 7.39 2.28 0.15
C SER A 786 7.05 2.28 -1.34
N TRP A 787 6.54 1.14 -1.83
CA TRP A 787 6.04 1.03 -3.20
C TRP A 787 4.69 1.73 -3.38
N ASP A 788 3.82 1.72 -2.36
CA ASP A 788 2.53 2.42 -2.38
C ASP A 788 2.71 3.91 -2.70
N ARG A 789 3.76 4.55 -2.16
CA ARG A 789 4.13 5.94 -2.47
C ARG A 789 4.66 6.10 -3.90
N ALA A 790 5.42 5.13 -4.41
CA ALA A 790 5.85 5.08 -5.82
C ALA A 790 4.68 5.04 -6.80
N GLU A 791 3.67 4.21 -6.49
CA GLU A 791 2.44 4.10 -7.30
C GLU A 791 1.58 5.35 -7.21
N ASN A 792 1.55 6.05 -6.07
CA ASN A 792 0.87 7.34 -5.95
C ASN A 792 1.54 8.42 -6.82
N TYR A 793 2.88 8.52 -6.79
CA TYR A 793 3.63 9.43 -7.68
C TYR A 793 3.34 9.13 -9.16
N ALA A 794 3.47 7.87 -9.58
CA ALA A 794 3.24 7.48 -10.97
C ALA A 794 1.77 7.67 -11.41
N HIS A 795 0.81 7.36 -10.54
CA HIS A 795 -0.62 7.56 -10.77
C HIS A 795 -0.94 9.03 -11.02
N ASP A 796 -0.44 9.90 -10.14
CA ASP A 796 -0.71 11.33 -10.20
C ASP A 796 -0.10 11.97 -11.45
N ILE A 797 1.18 11.71 -11.73
CA ILE A 797 1.85 12.20 -12.95
C ILE A 797 1.11 11.70 -14.21
N ILE A 798 0.56 10.48 -14.22
CA ILE A 798 -0.25 9.99 -15.35
C ILE A 798 -1.62 10.68 -15.41
N GLN A 799 -2.26 11.01 -14.27
CA GLN A 799 -3.50 11.80 -14.28
C GLN A 799 -3.25 13.22 -14.81
N ASP A 800 -2.28 13.93 -14.25
CA ASP A 800 -1.94 15.30 -14.59
C ASP A 800 -1.53 15.45 -16.06
N LEU A 801 -0.61 14.61 -16.54
CA LEU A 801 -0.17 14.66 -17.95
C LEU A 801 -1.26 14.19 -18.92
N ASN A 802 -2.25 13.41 -18.48
CA ASN A 802 -3.45 13.14 -19.29
C ASN A 802 -4.47 14.30 -19.26
N ASN A 803 -4.39 15.18 -18.25
CA ASN A 803 -5.24 16.35 -18.02
C ASN A 803 -4.50 17.69 -18.28
N TYR A 804 -3.73 17.74 -19.37
CA TYR A 804 -3.09 18.95 -19.93
C TYR A 804 -1.98 19.60 -19.09
N VAL A 805 -1.57 19.02 -17.97
CA VAL A 805 -0.41 19.50 -17.19
C VAL A 805 0.88 19.31 -18.00
N THR A 806 1.76 20.31 -17.99
CA THR A 806 2.96 20.37 -18.84
C THR A 806 4.23 19.90 -18.15
N GLY A 807 4.25 19.82 -16.83
CA GLY A 807 5.40 19.37 -16.05
C GLY A 807 5.05 19.20 -14.58
N TRP A 808 5.88 18.47 -13.84
CA TRP A 808 5.59 18.03 -12.48
C TRP A 808 6.84 18.07 -11.60
N THR A 809 6.70 18.63 -10.40
CA THR A 809 7.83 18.94 -9.51
C THR A 809 7.61 18.29 -8.15
N ASP A 810 8.53 17.40 -7.78
CA ASP A 810 8.62 16.84 -6.44
C ASP A 810 8.96 17.92 -5.40
N TRP A 811 8.77 17.61 -4.12
CA TRP A 811 9.15 18.50 -3.03
C TRP A 811 10.65 18.44 -2.71
N ASN A 812 11.01 18.33 -1.43
CA ASN A 812 12.42 18.33 -1.00
C ASN A 812 13.26 17.31 -1.80
N LEU A 813 14.26 17.78 -2.57
CA LEU A 813 15.17 16.92 -3.33
C LEU A 813 15.89 15.88 -2.46
N ALA A 814 16.10 16.18 -1.17
CA ALA A 814 16.61 15.24 -0.19
C ALA A 814 16.06 15.55 1.21
N LEU A 815 15.85 14.53 2.03
CA LEU A 815 15.54 14.66 3.47
C LEU A 815 16.39 13.69 4.31
N ASN A 816 16.47 13.90 5.62
CA ASN A 816 17.04 12.89 6.52
C ASN A 816 16.03 11.75 6.80
N GLN A 817 16.45 10.71 7.54
CA GLN A 817 15.59 9.58 7.89
C GLN A 817 14.35 9.95 8.74
N ASP A 818 14.33 11.09 9.42
CA ASP A 818 13.15 11.59 10.13
C ASP A 818 12.13 12.29 9.22
N GLY A 819 12.54 12.67 7.99
CA GLY A 819 11.75 13.48 7.07
C GLY A 819 11.94 14.99 7.23
N GLY A 820 13.12 15.43 7.67
CA GLY A 820 13.48 16.83 7.92
C GLY A 820 14.90 17.20 7.46
N PRO A 821 15.49 18.29 7.98
CA PRO A 821 14.97 19.12 9.07
C PRO A 821 13.74 19.96 8.67
N SER A 822 12.94 20.31 9.67
CA SER A 822 11.82 21.26 9.55
C SER A 822 11.61 21.93 10.91
N TRP A 823 11.58 23.27 10.95
CA TRP A 823 11.50 24.01 12.21
C TRP A 823 10.15 23.79 12.95
N VAL A 824 9.07 23.56 12.20
CA VAL A 824 7.74 23.16 12.72
C VAL A 824 7.57 21.64 12.89
N LYS A 825 8.59 20.84 12.55
CA LYS A 825 8.52 19.37 12.49
C LYS A 825 7.41 18.87 11.54
N ASN A 826 7.24 19.54 10.40
CA ASN A 826 6.28 19.15 9.37
C ASN A 826 6.84 18.01 8.49
N PHE A 827 7.30 16.92 9.10
CA PHE A 827 8.10 15.92 8.40
C PHE A 827 7.33 15.14 7.33
N VAL A 828 7.98 14.92 6.18
CA VAL A 828 7.43 14.22 5.00
C VAL A 828 8.44 13.22 4.43
N ASP A 829 8.16 12.59 3.29
CA ASP A 829 9.10 11.73 2.55
C ASP A 829 9.74 12.50 1.38
N SER A 830 10.86 11.99 0.86
CA SER A 830 11.58 12.55 -0.29
C SER A 830 12.09 11.40 -1.18
N PRO A 831 12.21 11.57 -2.51
CA PRO A 831 12.80 10.55 -3.38
C PRO A 831 14.25 10.16 -3.04
N ILE A 832 15.00 10.99 -2.30
CA ILE A 832 16.29 10.61 -1.72
C ILE A 832 16.30 10.88 -0.21
N ILE A 833 16.62 9.84 0.57
CA ILE A 833 16.80 9.94 2.02
C ILE A 833 18.26 9.80 2.39
N VAL A 834 18.82 10.76 3.12
CA VAL A 834 20.23 10.83 3.50
C VAL A 834 20.46 10.26 4.90
N ASP A 835 21.52 9.47 5.04
CA ASP A 835 22.07 9.06 6.33
C ASP A 835 23.55 9.46 6.43
N PRO A 836 23.84 10.65 6.99
CA PRO A 836 25.21 11.14 7.09
C PRO A 836 26.05 10.35 8.11
N SER A 837 25.44 9.55 9.00
CA SER A 837 26.19 8.71 9.95
C SER A 837 26.95 7.57 9.28
N LYS A 838 26.61 7.25 8.02
CA LYS A 838 27.23 6.20 7.20
C LYS A 838 27.85 6.73 5.89
N ASP A 839 27.75 8.04 5.62
CA ASP A 839 28.00 8.67 4.31
C ASP A 839 27.23 8.00 3.15
N VAL A 840 25.95 7.69 3.38
CA VAL A 840 25.08 7.08 2.36
C VAL A 840 23.80 7.87 2.11
N PHE A 841 23.21 7.65 0.95
CA PHE A 841 21.85 8.05 0.64
C PHE A 841 21.06 6.89 0.01
N TYR A 842 19.76 6.92 0.23
CA TYR A 842 18.81 5.89 -0.16
C TYR A 842 17.86 6.46 -1.23
N LYS A 843 17.98 5.96 -2.47
CA LYS A 843 17.04 6.29 -3.55
C LYS A 843 15.75 5.50 -3.33
N GLN A 844 14.69 6.21 -2.97
CA GLN A 844 13.37 5.66 -2.69
C GLN A 844 12.70 5.16 -3.97
N PRO A 845 11.71 4.25 -3.90
CA PRO A 845 10.89 3.86 -5.04
C PRO A 845 10.30 5.04 -5.84
N THR A 846 9.95 6.14 -5.17
CA THR A 846 9.45 7.39 -5.78
C THR A 846 10.46 8.06 -6.72
N PHE A 847 11.78 7.92 -6.48
CA PHE A 847 12.82 8.37 -7.41
C PHE A 847 12.70 7.65 -8.76
N TYR A 848 12.42 6.35 -8.72
CA TYR A 848 12.27 5.54 -9.94
C TYR A 848 10.94 5.84 -10.64
N SER A 849 9.85 6.08 -9.90
CA SER A 849 8.61 6.62 -10.47
C SER A 849 8.87 7.92 -11.22
N MET A 850 9.57 8.89 -10.63
CA MET A 850 9.96 10.14 -11.31
C MET A 850 10.82 9.86 -12.56
N ALA A 851 11.80 8.97 -12.46
CA ALA A 851 12.69 8.60 -13.54
C ALA A 851 11.98 8.06 -14.79
N HIS A 852 10.89 7.29 -14.61
CA HIS A 852 10.09 6.77 -15.72
C HIS A 852 9.48 7.87 -16.60
N PHE A 853 9.33 9.11 -16.08
CA PHE A 853 8.94 10.29 -16.83
C PHE A 853 10.16 11.16 -17.18
N SER A 854 10.93 11.63 -16.19
CA SER A 854 11.95 12.68 -16.36
C SER A 854 13.06 12.29 -17.33
N LYS A 855 13.52 11.05 -17.28
CA LYS A 855 14.62 10.53 -18.12
C LYS A 855 14.19 10.32 -19.59
N PHE A 856 12.90 10.13 -19.82
CA PHE A 856 12.35 9.75 -21.13
C PHE A 856 11.62 10.89 -21.84
N LEU A 857 11.02 11.83 -21.10
CA LEU A 857 10.20 12.93 -21.60
C LEU A 857 10.94 14.26 -21.51
N TRP A 858 11.72 14.56 -22.54
CA TRP A 858 12.47 15.82 -22.68
C TRP A 858 11.54 17.01 -22.97
N GLU A 859 12.03 18.24 -22.76
CA GLU A 859 11.27 19.45 -23.12
C GLU A 859 10.89 19.42 -24.61
N GLY A 860 9.63 19.77 -24.89
CA GLY A 860 9.05 19.71 -26.23
C GLY A 860 8.41 18.38 -26.61
N SER A 861 8.57 17.32 -25.79
CA SER A 861 7.87 16.04 -26.02
C SER A 861 6.35 16.25 -26.05
N GLN A 862 5.70 15.76 -27.09
CA GLN A 862 4.32 16.06 -27.43
C GLN A 862 3.41 14.92 -26.93
N ARG A 863 2.51 15.18 -25.97
CA ARG A 863 1.50 14.19 -25.56
C ARG A 863 0.53 13.95 -26.72
N VAL A 864 0.21 12.69 -26.98
CA VAL A 864 -0.61 12.23 -28.11
C VAL A 864 -1.72 11.27 -27.69
N GLY A 865 -2.67 11.03 -28.59
CA GLY A 865 -3.83 10.17 -28.33
C GLY A 865 -3.48 8.69 -28.20
N VAL A 866 -4.23 8.01 -27.35
CA VAL A 866 -4.21 6.54 -27.18
C VAL A 866 -5.65 6.05 -27.14
N SER A 867 -5.93 4.90 -27.77
CA SER A 867 -7.22 4.21 -27.64
C SER A 867 -7.03 2.72 -27.37
N PHE A 868 -8.06 2.07 -26.82
CA PHE A 868 -7.99 0.70 -26.31
C PHE A 868 -9.07 -0.18 -26.96
N SER A 869 -8.75 -1.44 -27.26
CA SER A 869 -9.74 -2.40 -27.81
C SER A 869 -10.80 -2.83 -26.79
N GLN A 870 -10.49 -2.71 -25.50
CA GLN A 870 -11.35 -3.07 -24.38
C GLN A 870 -10.99 -2.24 -23.14
N HIS A 871 -11.85 -2.27 -22.11
CA HIS A 871 -11.56 -1.66 -20.82
C HIS A 871 -10.31 -2.31 -20.18
N THR A 872 -9.48 -1.49 -19.51
CA THR A 872 -8.25 -1.93 -18.84
C THR A 872 -8.07 -1.26 -17.48
N SER A 873 -7.35 -1.91 -16.58
CA SER A 873 -6.86 -1.34 -15.32
C SER A 873 -5.49 -0.65 -15.45
N LEU A 874 -4.86 -0.72 -16.64
CA LEU A 874 -3.60 -0.05 -16.92
C LEU A 874 -3.80 1.46 -17.07
N GLU A 875 -2.98 2.23 -16.38
CA GLU A 875 -2.94 3.68 -16.48
C GLU A 875 -1.81 4.07 -17.43
N ILE A 876 -2.14 4.83 -18.48
CA ILE A 876 -1.30 4.94 -19.67
C ILE A 876 -1.23 6.40 -20.14
N SER A 877 -0.05 6.82 -20.61
CA SER A 877 0.10 8.02 -21.45
C SER A 877 1.21 7.82 -22.48
N ALA A 878 1.08 8.46 -23.64
CA ALA A 878 1.98 8.31 -24.78
C ALA A 878 2.40 9.66 -25.36
N TYR A 879 3.64 9.69 -25.87
CA TYR A 879 4.32 10.91 -26.29
C TYR A 879 5.15 10.66 -27.56
N ILE A 880 5.27 11.69 -28.40
CA ILE A 880 6.27 11.76 -29.47
C ILE A 880 7.33 12.78 -29.04
N ARG A 881 8.59 12.36 -28.96
CA ARG A 881 9.72 13.21 -28.57
C ARG A 881 10.14 14.16 -29.72
N PRO A 882 10.95 15.21 -29.45
CA PRO A 882 11.47 16.09 -30.49
C PRO A 882 12.33 15.39 -31.57
N ASP A 883 12.89 14.22 -31.26
CA ASP A 883 13.63 13.35 -32.19
C ASP A 883 12.72 12.36 -32.97
N ALA A 884 11.40 12.59 -32.96
CA ALA A 884 10.35 11.77 -33.57
C ALA A 884 10.18 10.33 -33.02
N SER A 885 10.98 9.91 -32.03
CA SER A 885 10.77 8.63 -31.33
C SER A 885 9.51 8.66 -30.44
N ALA A 886 8.91 7.50 -30.22
CA ALA A 886 7.75 7.34 -29.34
C ALA A 886 8.16 6.88 -27.94
N VAL A 887 7.50 7.45 -26.93
CA VAL A 887 7.55 7.00 -25.53
C VAL A 887 6.15 6.61 -25.09
N PHE A 888 6.03 5.43 -24.47
CA PHE A 888 4.83 4.96 -23.79
C PHE A 888 5.16 4.73 -22.32
N ILE A 889 4.33 5.25 -21.40
CA ILE A 889 4.47 4.98 -19.98
C ILE A 889 3.18 4.29 -19.51
N ILE A 890 3.36 3.14 -18.85
CA ILE A 890 2.29 2.21 -18.45
C ILE A 890 2.49 1.89 -16.97
N LEU A 891 1.48 2.15 -16.16
CA LEU A 891 1.41 1.81 -14.74
C LEU A 891 0.35 0.74 -14.50
N ASN A 892 0.74 -0.36 -13.85
CA ASN A 892 -0.17 -1.41 -13.37
C ASN A 892 -0.14 -1.43 -11.84
N ARG A 893 -1.19 -0.89 -11.21
CA ARG A 893 -1.41 -0.94 -9.75
C ARG A 893 -2.24 -2.15 -9.29
N SER A 894 -2.51 -3.09 -10.19
CA SER A 894 -3.29 -4.31 -9.88
C SER A 894 -2.39 -5.48 -9.51
N GLU A 895 -3.00 -6.49 -8.88
CA GLU A 895 -2.34 -7.74 -8.45
C GLU A 895 -2.22 -8.78 -9.59
N GLU A 896 -2.67 -8.44 -10.81
CA GLU A 896 -2.69 -9.33 -11.99
C GLU A 896 -1.76 -8.80 -13.10
N GLU A 897 -1.11 -9.70 -13.86
CA GLU A 897 -0.31 -9.32 -15.03
C GLU A 897 -1.21 -9.02 -16.22
N VAL A 898 -1.04 -7.87 -16.86
CA VAL A 898 -1.80 -7.50 -18.06
C VAL A 898 -0.93 -7.69 -19.31
N GLN A 899 -1.31 -8.66 -20.15
CA GLN A 899 -0.74 -8.91 -21.47
C GLN A 899 -1.38 -7.97 -22.51
N PHE A 900 -0.58 -7.31 -23.34
CA PHE A 900 -1.05 -6.33 -24.32
C PHE A 900 -0.21 -6.32 -25.62
N GLU A 901 -0.75 -5.66 -26.64
CA GLU A 901 0.02 -5.25 -27.82
C GLU A 901 -0.20 -3.76 -28.12
N VAL A 902 0.87 -2.99 -28.30
CA VAL A 902 0.79 -1.61 -28.78
C VAL A 902 0.88 -1.62 -30.30
N TRP A 903 -0.12 -1.05 -30.97
CA TRP A 903 -0.12 -0.88 -32.42
C TRP A 903 0.42 0.51 -32.79
N ASP A 904 1.55 0.55 -33.49
CA ASP A 904 2.05 1.72 -34.20
C ASP A 904 1.76 1.56 -35.70
N GLN A 905 1.11 2.58 -36.28
CA GLN A 905 0.69 2.62 -37.68
C GLN A 905 1.87 2.51 -38.68
N THR A 906 3.11 2.84 -38.28
CA THR A 906 4.29 2.73 -39.17
C THR A 906 5.07 1.42 -39.03
N LEU A 907 4.99 0.73 -37.88
CA LEU A 907 5.87 -0.41 -37.55
C LEU A 907 5.14 -1.73 -37.24
N GLY A 908 3.84 -1.70 -36.99
CA GLY A 908 3.05 -2.88 -36.63
C GLY A 908 2.85 -3.02 -35.12
N PHE A 909 3.01 -4.24 -34.60
CA PHE A 909 2.60 -4.61 -33.24
C PHE A 909 3.82 -4.80 -32.33
N LEU A 910 3.88 -4.03 -31.25
CA LEU A 910 4.82 -4.19 -30.13
C LEU A 910 4.13 -5.05 -29.05
N PRO A 911 4.51 -6.33 -28.86
CA PRO A 911 3.97 -7.15 -27.80
C PRO A 911 4.62 -6.81 -26.45
N GLY A 912 3.84 -6.81 -25.37
CA GLY A 912 4.35 -6.57 -24.03
C GLY A 912 3.45 -7.09 -22.92
N SER A 913 4.01 -7.17 -21.71
CA SER A 913 3.24 -7.40 -20.50
C SER A 913 3.59 -6.35 -19.45
N SER A 914 2.62 -6.04 -18.59
CA SER A 914 2.82 -5.20 -17.41
C SER A 914 2.55 -6.04 -16.16
N ALA A 915 3.62 -6.39 -15.45
CA ALA A 915 3.59 -7.20 -14.25
C ALA A 915 2.75 -6.55 -13.13
N PRO A 916 2.23 -7.32 -12.15
CA PRO A 916 1.55 -6.78 -10.99
C PRO A 916 2.41 -5.74 -10.27
N HIS A 917 1.80 -4.63 -9.85
CA HIS A 917 2.49 -3.54 -9.15
C HIS A 917 3.81 -3.11 -9.81
N SER A 918 3.73 -2.68 -11.08
CA SER A 918 4.87 -2.26 -11.87
C SER A 918 4.59 -1.00 -12.69
N ILE A 919 5.67 -0.29 -13.03
CA ILE A 919 5.68 0.77 -14.03
C ILE A 919 6.69 0.41 -15.12
N LEU A 920 6.24 0.56 -16.36
CA LEU A 920 6.93 0.18 -17.59
C LEU A 920 7.01 1.40 -18.51
N THR A 921 8.22 1.77 -18.93
CA THR A 921 8.43 2.73 -20.03
C THR A 921 8.91 1.99 -21.27
N LEU A 922 8.20 2.17 -22.38
CA LEU A 922 8.55 1.70 -23.72
C LEU A 922 9.10 2.86 -24.55
N LEU A 923 10.15 2.61 -25.34
CA LEU A 923 10.79 3.60 -26.21
C LEU A 923 11.19 2.97 -27.55
N TRP A 924 10.79 3.58 -28.67
CA TRP A 924 11.22 3.15 -30.02
C TRP A 924 11.37 4.31 -30.99
N ASN A 925 12.31 4.18 -31.93
CA ASN A 925 12.35 5.04 -33.12
C ASN A 925 11.20 4.67 -34.06
N ARG A 926 10.55 5.66 -34.68
CA ARG A 926 9.39 5.48 -35.60
C ARG A 926 9.73 5.51 -37.08
N HIS A 927 11.00 5.81 -37.41
CA HIS A 927 11.52 6.01 -38.77
C HIS A 927 12.76 5.14 -38.99
#